data_AF-A0A8S1NX21-F1
#
_entry.id   AF-A0A8S1NX21-F1
#
_cell.length_a   1.000
_cell.length_b   1.000
_cell.length_c   1.000
_cell.angle_alpha   90.00
_cell.angle_beta   90.00
_cell.angle_gamma   90.00
#
_symmetry.space_group_name_H-M   'P 1'
#
loop_
_entity.id
_entity.type
_entity.pdbx_description
1 polymer ?
#
loop_
_entity_poly.entity_id
_entity_poly.type
_entity_poly.pdbx_seq_one_letter_code
_entity_poly.pdbx_strand_id
1 'polypeptide(L)'
;MLSTQSSLFDQIEEVCTKILEENVLVTLKEKQEINSKIDVHVQTHNNDQQQKEAKKFIKVAIKCIKKHIAKNILPKFQDKYKDALQHIETFLQIHETFVKSMKSYKTILYQAAQNLQQESIPEFYSSLFDNIFVEELQLVFKNVLFKCVVDMIKTACEEEQKQQKISDLLYHFGNVMSQLQKSTDEPLEFKIEQEFKQKIFDYFEEKYQQNYKSWHQSLNTQVYLKKVQQQKEINEKVLKFGDKTILEQVNRILNSHLLTYYKPYLLADSNPNNFEHLLNEYHKEVISQQSNLKLIGDLYGSLDDHYDQITTNFKNIITQEGQLIMQKKNHQIVETNQDQNFSDPGFIGQFYSLYQKYYSLIENCFSQKSDFIMALNNAFESFINLPIGNHEFADYLVTYIGEQIEMLRNSPKNNTKSPEQIVKLFVFINQKGRFLKLYKISLAQRLIKYQRQVEAKKNKLAYQIEVNIVEEMEKKCGAQDLESLKIMIKDFQKTENEVTKIQEEKGLCKLQIQPPIIINKQHWPEIDELQLNLQSEIITQQKEIIAKRQQQKTLIWLDLISYVEIQCTEKALKFNLSVPQAVILLLYQYRNDILDVNRIASLTGLKEQYVIQNCKMMKDAKILDEQIVNDQICYQFNENLTKQKKGKCKNIVTETYFPQNQVEQVVSVYDKDLAIEAAIVKIMKKQKEMQFSDLVIQVQGHMKKNQNVEIPFAQIKQMIERLQRNEYLERDAVNMQLIKYK
;
A
#
# COMPACT_ATOMS: atom_id res chain seq x y z
N MET A 1 41.30 70.72 -56.16
CA MET A 1 40.19 70.25 -55.33
C MET A 1 39.49 69.13 -56.07
N LEU A 2 39.88 67.88 -55.82
CA LEU A 2 39.18 66.68 -56.31
C LEU A 2 38.68 65.97 -55.05
N SER A 3 37.40 66.15 -54.74
CA SER A 3 36.74 65.39 -53.67
C SER A 3 36.62 63.93 -54.11
N THR A 4 37.45 63.07 -53.53
CA THR A 4 37.36 61.62 -53.66
C THR A 4 35.98 61.16 -53.20
N GLN A 5 35.11 60.76 -54.13
CA GLN A 5 33.93 59.98 -53.78
C GLN A 5 34.43 58.64 -53.23
N SER A 6 34.24 58.40 -51.93
CA SER A 6 34.58 57.12 -51.32
C SER A 6 33.73 56.01 -51.95
N SER A 7 34.31 54.82 -52.12
CA SER A 7 33.56 53.71 -52.70
C SER A 7 32.39 53.34 -51.79
N LEU A 8 31.29 52.81 -52.35
CA LEU A 8 30.12 52.42 -51.56
C LEU A 8 30.49 51.40 -50.45
N PHE A 9 31.50 50.57 -50.68
CA PHE A 9 32.04 49.65 -49.69
C PHE A 9 32.72 50.37 -48.52
N ASP A 10 33.46 51.45 -48.76
CA ASP A 10 34.09 52.27 -47.71
C ASP A 10 33.04 52.97 -46.84
N GLN A 11 31.95 53.45 -47.47
CA GLN A 11 30.83 54.07 -46.75
C GLN A 11 30.13 53.06 -45.83
N ILE A 12 29.94 51.82 -46.30
CA ILE A 12 29.34 50.75 -45.50
C ILE A 12 30.29 50.30 -44.39
N GLU A 13 31.60 50.18 -44.65
CA GLU A 13 32.61 49.89 -43.62
C GLU A 13 32.63 50.97 -42.52
N GLU A 14 32.56 52.25 -42.90
CA GLU A 14 32.51 53.37 -41.94
C GLU A 14 31.24 53.32 -41.07
N VAL A 15 30.08 53.11 -41.67
CA VAL A 15 28.80 53.03 -40.94
C VAL A 15 28.74 51.78 -40.06
N CYS A 16 29.20 50.63 -40.55
CA CYS A 16 29.31 49.39 -39.79
C CYS A 16 30.23 49.58 -38.57
N THR A 17 31.35 50.26 -38.75
CA THR A 17 32.30 50.56 -37.66
C THR A 17 31.69 51.51 -36.63
N LYS A 18 31.01 52.58 -37.06
CA LYS A 18 30.30 53.51 -36.15
C LYS A 18 29.23 52.82 -35.30
N ILE A 19 28.45 51.91 -35.89
CA ILE A 19 27.43 51.15 -35.15
C ILE A 19 28.08 50.31 -34.04
N LEU A 20 29.23 49.67 -34.31
CA LEU A 20 29.91 48.81 -33.36
C LEU A 20 30.72 49.58 -32.29
N GLU A 21 31.40 50.68 -32.66
CA GLU A 21 32.30 51.41 -31.76
C GLU A 21 31.60 52.51 -30.94
N GLU A 22 30.61 53.19 -31.52
CA GLU A 22 29.99 54.37 -30.89
C GLU A 22 28.60 54.08 -30.31
N ASN A 23 28.05 52.87 -30.52
CA ASN A 23 26.65 52.53 -30.19
C ASN A 23 25.63 53.54 -30.76
N VAL A 24 26.00 54.25 -31.83
CA VAL A 24 25.19 55.34 -32.38
C VAL A 24 23.93 54.76 -33.03
N LEU A 25 22.78 55.29 -32.60
CA LEU A 25 21.51 55.10 -33.27
C LEU A 25 21.57 55.78 -34.65
N VAL A 26 22.09 55.06 -35.64
CA VAL A 26 21.93 55.44 -37.04
C VAL A 26 20.43 55.63 -37.29
N THR A 27 20.05 56.79 -37.83
CA THR A 27 18.64 57.13 -38.00
C THR A 27 17.98 56.18 -39.00
N LEU A 28 16.67 55.96 -38.88
CA LEU A 28 15.95 55.10 -39.81
C LEU A 28 16.13 55.56 -41.27
N LYS A 29 16.26 56.88 -41.47
CA LYS A 29 16.48 57.52 -42.76
C LYS A 29 17.84 57.17 -43.35
N GLU A 30 18.92 57.25 -42.56
CA GLU A 30 20.27 56.85 -42.99
C GLU A 30 20.36 55.35 -43.29
N LYS A 31 19.70 54.51 -42.47
CA LYS A 31 19.63 53.06 -42.73
C LYS A 31 18.95 52.75 -44.07
N GLN A 32 17.82 53.40 -44.35
CA GLN A 32 17.09 53.25 -45.61
C GLN A 32 17.88 53.77 -46.81
N GLU A 33 18.58 54.89 -46.66
CA GLU A 33 19.40 55.48 -47.71
C GLU A 33 20.54 54.52 -48.12
N ILE A 34 21.27 53.97 -47.16
CA ILE A 34 22.35 53.01 -47.43
C ILE A 34 21.79 51.73 -48.05
N ASN A 35 20.69 51.21 -47.51
CA ASN A 35 20.03 50.01 -48.03
C ASN A 35 19.55 50.22 -49.49
N SER A 36 19.06 51.41 -49.83
CA SER A 36 18.69 51.77 -51.22
C SER A 36 19.90 51.87 -52.15
N LYS A 37 21.03 52.41 -51.67
CA LYS A 37 22.29 52.48 -52.43
C LYS A 37 22.84 51.10 -52.73
N ILE A 38 22.71 50.16 -51.78
CA ILE A 38 23.08 48.74 -51.97
C ILE A 38 22.22 48.12 -53.07
N ASP A 39 20.91 48.31 -53.05
CA ASP A 39 20.00 47.76 -54.06
C ASP A 39 20.32 48.29 -55.47
N VAL A 40 20.45 49.62 -55.61
CA VAL A 40 20.84 50.26 -56.87
C VAL A 40 22.18 49.72 -57.38
N HIS A 41 23.17 49.55 -56.51
CA HIS A 41 24.47 49.00 -56.90
C HIS A 41 24.38 47.55 -57.38
N VAL A 42 23.63 46.69 -56.67
CA VAL A 42 23.48 45.29 -57.05
C VAL A 42 22.73 45.16 -58.37
N GLN A 43 21.63 45.90 -58.56
CA GLN A 43 20.80 45.85 -59.79
C GLN A 43 21.52 46.28 -61.07
N THR A 44 22.63 47.04 -60.98
CA THR A 44 23.44 47.43 -62.15
C THR A 44 24.26 46.29 -62.77
N HIS A 45 24.29 45.10 -62.17
CA HIS A 45 25.04 43.94 -62.62
C HIS A 45 24.15 42.83 -63.18
N ASN A 46 24.70 41.95 -64.03
CA ASN A 46 24.00 40.77 -64.55
C ASN A 46 23.65 39.77 -63.44
N ASN A 47 22.59 38.96 -63.61
CA ASN A 47 22.10 38.01 -62.59
C ASN A 47 23.21 37.15 -61.92
N ASP A 48 24.18 36.63 -62.68
CA ASP A 48 25.29 35.83 -62.13
C ASP A 48 26.30 36.65 -61.28
N GLN A 49 26.35 37.97 -61.46
CA GLN A 49 27.19 38.90 -60.73
C GLN A 49 26.47 39.54 -59.53
N GLN A 50 25.14 39.67 -59.56
CA GLN A 50 24.35 40.25 -58.47
C GLN A 50 24.58 39.54 -57.13
N GLN A 51 24.53 38.20 -57.13
CA GLN A 51 24.81 37.41 -55.93
C GLN A 51 26.26 37.56 -55.43
N LYS A 52 27.23 37.73 -56.34
CA LYS A 52 28.64 37.91 -55.99
C LYS A 52 28.89 39.28 -55.35
N GLU A 53 28.27 40.33 -55.87
CA GLU A 53 28.35 41.68 -55.29
C GLU A 53 27.62 41.75 -53.94
N ALA A 54 26.42 41.17 -53.82
CA ALA A 54 25.70 41.06 -52.54
C ALA A 54 26.53 40.36 -51.45
N LYS A 55 27.24 39.27 -51.80
CA LYS A 55 28.18 38.58 -50.89
C LYS A 55 29.33 39.48 -50.42
N LYS A 56 29.82 40.40 -51.24
CA LYS A 56 30.91 41.32 -50.84
C LYS A 56 30.47 42.27 -49.74
N PHE A 57 29.25 42.82 -49.79
CA PHE A 57 28.73 43.67 -48.73
C PHE A 57 28.62 42.94 -47.39
N ILE A 58 28.15 41.69 -47.41
CA ILE A 58 28.12 40.85 -46.20
C ILE A 58 29.55 40.58 -45.70
N LYS A 59 30.51 40.28 -46.59
CA LYS A 59 31.92 40.08 -46.20
C LYS A 59 32.54 41.33 -45.53
N VAL A 60 32.21 42.53 -46.01
CA VAL A 60 32.65 43.78 -45.37
C VAL A 60 32.10 43.88 -43.94
N ALA A 61 30.81 43.63 -43.75
CA ALA A 61 30.21 43.62 -42.41
C ALA A 61 30.82 42.56 -41.48
N ILE A 62 31.07 41.33 -41.97
CA ILE A 62 31.75 40.28 -41.22
C ILE A 62 33.16 40.73 -40.79
N LYS A 63 33.91 41.38 -41.70
CA LYS A 63 35.25 41.89 -41.40
C LYS A 63 35.22 42.98 -40.32
N CYS A 64 34.24 43.89 -40.36
CA CYS A 64 34.03 44.88 -39.30
C CYS A 64 33.75 44.21 -37.94
N ILE A 65 32.88 43.20 -37.92
CA ILE A 65 32.55 42.44 -36.71
C ILE A 65 33.80 41.75 -36.14
N LYS A 66 34.53 40.96 -36.94
CA LYS A 66 35.75 40.27 -36.49
C LYS A 66 36.80 41.25 -35.97
N LYS A 67 37.00 42.39 -36.64
CA LYS A 67 37.93 43.45 -36.22
C LYS A 67 37.51 44.07 -34.89
N HIS A 68 36.22 44.34 -34.69
CA HIS A 68 35.70 44.88 -33.43
C HIS A 68 35.84 43.87 -32.29
N ILE A 69 35.51 42.60 -32.52
CA ILE A 69 35.70 41.53 -31.51
C ILE A 69 37.17 41.45 -31.08
N ALA A 70 38.09 41.42 -32.05
CA ALA A 70 39.53 41.32 -31.77
C ALA A 70 40.09 42.55 -31.02
N LYS A 71 39.67 43.76 -31.37
CA LYS A 71 40.23 45.01 -30.82
C LYS A 71 39.58 45.44 -29.51
N ASN A 72 38.27 45.24 -29.34
CA ASN A 72 37.49 45.88 -28.27
C ASN A 72 36.84 44.88 -27.29
N ILE A 73 36.64 43.61 -27.70
CA ILE A 73 35.99 42.59 -26.88
C ILE A 73 37.03 41.64 -26.27
N LEU A 74 37.87 40.98 -27.08
CA LEU A 74 38.85 40.01 -26.60
C LEU A 74 39.78 40.55 -25.49
N PRO A 75 40.30 41.80 -25.56
CA PRO A 75 41.16 42.33 -24.49
C PRO A 75 40.48 42.40 -23.13
N LYS A 76 39.15 42.54 -23.07
CA LYS A 76 38.38 42.59 -21.81
C LYS A 76 38.40 41.27 -21.05
N PHE A 77 38.79 40.16 -21.69
CA PHE A 77 38.85 38.82 -21.10
C PHE A 77 40.29 38.30 -20.92
N GLN A 78 41.32 39.14 -21.16
CA GLN A 78 42.73 38.74 -21.03
C GLN A 78 43.26 38.83 -19.58
N ASP A 79 42.62 39.64 -18.73
CA ASP A 79 42.98 39.77 -17.32
C ASP A 79 42.54 38.54 -16.51
N LYS A 80 43.49 37.62 -16.27
CA LYS A 80 43.28 36.39 -15.48
C LYS A 80 42.84 36.58 -14.02
N TYR A 81 42.69 37.82 -13.53
CA TYR A 81 42.66 38.15 -12.09
C TYR A 81 41.49 39.03 -11.61
N LYS A 82 40.39 39.17 -12.35
CA LYS A 82 39.19 39.86 -11.84
C LYS A 82 38.04 38.90 -11.52
N ASP A 83 37.25 39.30 -10.52
CA ASP A 83 36.08 38.61 -9.98
C ASP A 83 35.27 37.89 -11.07
N ALA A 84 34.95 36.60 -10.83
CA ALA A 84 34.20 35.78 -11.78
C ALA A 84 32.83 36.41 -12.12
N LEU A 85 32.21 37.06 -11.14
CA LEU A 85 30.98 37.83 -11.30
C LEU A 85 31.14 38.95 -12.35
N GLN A 86 32.23 39.70 -12.26
CA GLN A 86 32.49 40.83 -13.15
C GLN A 86 32.67 40.38 -14.61
N HIS A 87 33.31 39.23 -14.83
CA HIS A 87 33.50 38.69 -16.17
C HIS A 87 32.17 38.26 -16.82
N ILE A 88 31.28 37.62 -16.07
CA ILE A 88 29.95 37.25 -16.57
C ILE A 88 29.08 38.49 -16.81
N GLU A 89 29.07 39.45 -15.88
CA GLU A 89 28.36 40.73 -16.08
C GLU A 89 28.87 41.48 -17.33
N THR A 90 30.19 41.53 -17.52
CA THR A 90 30.83 42.14 -18.69
C THR A 90 30.41 41.42 -19.98
N PHE A 91 30.41 40.08 -19.99
CA PHE A 91 29.95 39.30 -21.13
C PHE A 91 28.48 39.57 -21.47
N LEU A 92 27.59 39.58 -20.47
CA LEU A 92 26.16 39.84 -20.68
C LEU A 92 25.92 41.23 -21.27
N GLN A 93 26.61 42.26 -20.78
CA GLN A 93 26.55 43.61 -21.33
C GLN A 93 27.06 43.69 -22.78
N ILE A 94 28.17 42.99 -23.07
CA ILE A 94 28.73 42.91 -24.42
C ILE A 94 27.75 42.23 -25.37
N HIS A 95 27.16 41.11 -24.97
CA HIS A 95 26.18 40.40 -25.78
C HIS A 95 24.92 41.24 -26.02
N GLU A 96 24.39 41.92 -24.99
CA GLU A 96 23.23 42.81 -25.16
C GLU A 96 23.52 43.94 -26.17
N THR A 97 24.71 44.53 -26.07
CA THR A 97 25.18 45.58 -26.99
C THR A 97 25.37 45.04 -28.41
N PHE A 98 25.93 43.84 -28.53
CA PHE A 98 26.12 43.15 -29.80
C PHE A 98 24.78 42.88 -30.49
N VAL A 99 23.80 42.30 -29.78
CA VAL A 99 22.45 42.04 -30.31
C VAL A 99 21.76 43.33 -30.77
N LYS A 100 21.88 44.43 -30.02
CA LYS A 100 21.37 45.75 -30.44
C LYS A 100 22.03 46.23 -31.74
N SER A 101 23.35 46.06 -31.86
CA SER A 101 24.12 46.41 -33.06
C SER A 101 23.69 45.57 -34.27
N MET A 102 23.53 44.26 -34.09
CA MET A 102 23.12 43.34 -35.15
C MET A 102 21.73 43.65 -35.72
N LYS A 103 20.79 44.15 -34.90
CA LYS A 103 19.48 44.63 -35.40
C LYS A 103 19.63 45.77 -36.42
N SER A 104 20.59 46.67 -36.20
CA SER A 104 20.88 47.76 -37.14
C SER A 104 21.53 47.23 -38.43
N TYR A 105 22.45 46.26 -38.31
CA TYR A 105 23.07 45.59 -39.47
C TYR A 105 22.02 44.90 -40.35
N LYS A 106 21.07 44.18 -39.75
CA LYS A 106 19.95 43.54 -40.48
C LYS A 106 19.16 44.53 -41.34
N THR A 107 18.97 45.76 -40.84
CA THR A 107 18.22 46.80 -41.55
C THR A 107 19.04 47.38 -42.71
N ILE A 108 20.34 47.60 -42.50
CA ILE A 108 21.23 48.18 -43.51
C ILE A 108 21.52 47.20 -44.65
N LEU A 109 21.66 45.92 -44.33
CA LEU A 109 22.02 44.87 -45.28
C LEU A 109 20.80 44.07 -45.80
N TYR A 110 19.57 44.57 -45.56
CA TYR A 110 18.35 43.85 -45.93
C TYR A 110 18.32 43.52 -47.43
N GLN A 111 18.63 44.49 -48.29
CA GLN A 111 18.65 44.32 -49.74
C GLN A 111 19.78 43.38 -50.21
N ALA A 112 20.91 43.37 -49.50
CA ALA A 112 21.98 42.40 -49.79
C ALA A 112 21.52 40.95 -49.54
N ALA A 113 20.70 40.70 -48.52
CA ALA A 113 20.15 39.37 -48.26
C ALA A 113 18.98 39.01 -49.20
N GLN A 114 18.12 39.96 -49.58
CA GLN A 114 17.08 39.72 -50.60
C GLN A 114 17.70 39.22 -51.91
N ASN A 115 18.81 39.83 -52.33
CA ASN A 115 19.54 39.44 -53.54
C ASN A 115 20.26 38.08 -53.44
N LEU A 116 20.34 37.48 -52.24
CA LEU A 116 20.84 36.12 -52.02
C LEU A 116 19.74 35.06 -51.99
N GLN A 117 18.50 35.43 -52.30
CA GLN A 117 17.34 34.52 -52.39
C GLN A 117 17.15 33.64 -51.14
N GLN A 118 17.39 34.19 -49.95
CA GLN A 118 17.18 33.49 -48.69
C GLN A 118 15.69 33.42 -48.35
N GLU A 119 15.21 32.24 -47.94
CA GLU A 119 13.80 32.00 -47.59
C GLU A 119 13.33 32.86 -46.39
N SER A 120 14.23 33.10 -45.43
CA SER A 120 14.00 33.92 -44.24
C SER A 120 15.22 34.79 -43.91
N ILE A 121 15.18 36.04 -44.33
CA ILE A 121 16.26 37.02 -44.12
C ILE A 121 16.56 37.29 -42.62
N PRO A 122 15.55 37.42 -41.74
CA PRO A 122 15.80 37.64 -40.32
C PRO A 122 16.55 36.48 -39.66
N GLU A 123 16.24 35.24 -40.03
CA GLU A 123 16.87 34.02 -39.52
C GLU A 123 18.28 33.85 -40.09
N PHE A 124 18.45 34.04 -41.40
CA PHE A 124 19.76 34.04 -42.05
C PHE A 124 20.78 34.94 -41.34
N TYR A 125 20.42 36.19 -41.06
CA TYR A 125 21.33 37.10 -40.37
C TYR A 125 21.51 36.81 -38.88
N SER A 126 20.47 36.32 -38.19
CA SER A 126 20.64 35.87 -36.81
C SER A 126 21.67 34.75 -36.74
N SER A 127 21.50 33.73 -37.58
CA SER A 127 22.42 32.61 -37.70
C SER A 127 23.85 33.04 -38.03
N LEU A 128 24.01 33.88 -39.04
CA LEU A 128 25.33 34.35 -39.47
C LEU A 128 26.07 35.09 -38.34
N PHE A 129 25.41 36.02 -37.67
CA PHE A 129 26.05 36.86 -36.66
C PHE A 129 26.32 36.10 -35.36
N ASP A 130 25.42 35.23 -34.94
CA ASP A 130 25.61 34.40 -33.75
C ASP A 130 26.76 33.39 -33.98
N ASN A 131 26.83 32.78 -35.17
CA ASN A 131 27.95 31.91 -35.57
C ASN A 131 29.31 32.63 -35.49
N ILE A 132 29.41 33.84 -36.04
CA ILE A 132 30.65 34.62 -35.98
C ILE A 132 31.00 34.99 -34.54
N PHE A 133 30.01 35.37 -33.74
CA PHE A 133 30.22 35.72 -32.35
C PHE A 133 30.75 34.53 -31.54
N VAL A 134 30.18 33.34 -31.75
CA VAL A 134 30.61 32.09 -31.10
C VAL A 134 32.00 31.64 -31.59
N GLU A 135 32.26 31.71 -32.90
CA GLU A 135 33.55 31.34 -33.51
C GLU A 135 34.70 32.18 -32.93
N GLU A 136 34.56 33.51 -32.93
CA GLU A 136 35.61 34.41 -32.47
C GLU A 136 35.81 34.38 -30.94
N LEU A 137 34.76 34.06 -30.18
CA LEU A 137 34.81 33.96 -28.72
C LEU A 137 35.02 32.53 -28.20
N GLN A 138 35.22 31.54 -29.06
CA GLN A 138 35.30 30.13 -28.66
C GLN A 138 36.33 29.88 -27.54
N LEU A 139 37.53 30.48 -27.64
CA LEU A 139 38.57 30.36 -26.62
C LEU A 139 38.20 31.09 -25.31
N VAL A 140 37.46 32.19 -25.40
CA VAL A 140 36.97 32.94 -24.22
C VAL A 140 35.91 32.12 -23.48
N PHE A 141 34.98 31.50 -24.19
CA PHE A 141 34.02 30.57 -23.60
C PHE A 141 34.73 29.45 -22.84
N LYS A 142 35.62 28.73 -23.54
CA LYS A 142 36.29 27.54 -23.00
C LYS A 142 37.23 27.86 -21.83
N ASN A 143 38.05 28.89 -21.94
CA ASN A 143 39.15 29.14 -20.99
C ASN A 143 38.79 30.13 -19.89
N VAL A 144 37.80 31.00 -20.10
CA VAL A 144 37.44 32.08 -19.16
C VAL A 144 36.03 31.86 -18.64
N LEU A 145 35.01 32.00 -19.48
CA LEU A 145 33.61 32.09 -19.02
C LEU A 145 33.13 30.83 -18.32
N PHE A 146 33.42 29.63 -18.84
CA PHE A 146 33.00 28.38 -18.19
C PHE A 146 33.67 28.20 -16.83
N LYS A 147 34.93 28.62 -16.69
CA LYS A 147 35.64 28.60 -15.41
C LYS A 147 35.00 29.60 -14.44
N CYS A 148 34.69 30.82 -14.90
CA CYS A 148 34.00 31.82 -14.10
C CYS A 148 32.62 31.34 -13.62
N VAL A 149 31.84 30.68 -14.47
CA VAL A 149 30.55 30.10 -14.05
C VAL A 149 30.74 29.06 -12.94
N VAL A 150 31.69 28.15 -13.09
CA VAL A 150 31.99 27.14 -12.04
C VAL A 150 32.46 27.82 -10.76
N ASP A 151 33.33 28.84 -10.85
CA ASP A 151 33.82 29.57 -9.67
C ASP A 151 32.70 30.39 -8.99
N MET A 152 31.76 30.96 -9.76
CA MET A 152 30.54 31.57 -9.21
C MET A 152 29.67 30.54 -8.49
N ILE A 153 29.48 29.35 -9.06
CA ILE A 153 28.72 28.27 -8.41
C ILE A 153 29.40 27.84 -7.10
N LYS A 154 30.74 27.74 -7.06
CA LYS A 154 31.51 27.48 -5.83
C LYS A 154 31.22 28.54 -4.77
N THR A 155 31.37 29.82 -5.13
CA THR A 155 31.10 30.94 -4.21
C THR A 155 29.64 30.92 -3.71
N ALA A 156 28.66 30.65 -4.57
CA ALA A 156 27.26 30.57 -4.16
C ALA A 156 26.97 29.38 -3.21
N CYS A 157 27.72 28.29 -3.34
CA CYS A 157 27.60 27.16 -2.42
C CYS A 157 28.15 27.45 -1.02
N GLU A 158 29.08 28.41 -0.88
CA GLU A 158 29.75 28.75 0.37
C GLU A 158 29.16 30.01 1.02
N GLU A 159 28.75 30.99 0.22
CA GLU A 159 28.29 32.30 0.67
C GLU A 159 26.80 32.53 0.37
N GLU A 160 25.95 32.36 1.38
CA GLU A 160 24.49 32.52 1.25
C GLU A 160 24.07 33.91 0.75
N GLN A 161 24.79 34.95 1.17
CA GLN A 161 24.52 36.35 0.80
C GLN A 161 24.65 36.61 -0.71
N LYS A 162 25.46 35.84 -1.41
CA LYS A 162 25.69 35.99 -2.86
C LYS A 162 24.79 35.10 -3.72
N GLN A 163 24.05 34.17 -3.13
CA GLN A 163 23.26 33.16 -3.87
C GLN A 163 22.25 33.78 -4.82
N GLN A 164 21.49 34.79 -4.37
CA GLN A 164 20.46 35.42 -5.20
C GLN A 164 21.08 36.11 -6.42
N LYS A 165 22.12 36.94 -6.20
CA LYS A 165 22.82 37.65 -7.27
C LYS A 165 23.40 36.67 -8.30
N ILE A 166 24.02 35.58 -7.83
CA ILE A 166 24.61 34.57 -8.72
C ILE A 166 23.51 33.82 -9.49
N SER A 167 22.43 33.42 -8.83
CA SER A 167 21.29 32.75 -9.46
C SER A 167 20.70 33.57 -10.61
N ASP A 168 20.51 34.88 -10.41
CA ASP A 168 19.99 35.79 -11.45
C ASP A 168 20.96 35.90 -12.65
N LEU A 169 22.27 35.97 -12.39
CA LEU A 169 23.28 35.99 -13.45
C LEU A 169 23.36 34.67 -14.23
N LEU A 170 23.26 33.53 -13.54
CA LEU A 170 23.23 32.22 -14.19
C LEU A 170 21.99 32.07 -15.08
N TYR A 171 20.85 32.65 -14.66
CA TYR A 171 19.62 32.62 -15.45
C TYR A 171 19.77 33.43 -16.74
N HIS A 172 20.31 34.65 -16.65
CA HIS A 172 20.58 35.48 -17.81
C HIS A 172 21.64 34.85 -18.73
N PHE A 173 22.71 34.28 -18.17
CA PHE A 173 23.75 33.59 -18.93
C PHE A 173 23.19 32.36 -19.66
N GLY A 174 22.41 31.51 -18.98
CA GLY A 174 21.76 30.35 -19.58
C GLY A 174 20.80 30.71 -20.72
N ASN A 175 20.06 31.81 -20.58
CA ASN A 175 19.21 32.33 -21.67
C ASN A 175 20.03 32.80 -22.88
N VAL A 176 21.18 33.46 -22.66
CA VAL A 176 22.08 33.84 -23.76
C VAL A 176 22.63 32.60 -24.46
N MET A 177 23.09 31.60 -23.70
CA MET A 177 23.57 30.33 -24.28
C MET A 177 22.48 29.63 -25.10
N SER A 178 21.24 29.62 -24.60
CA SER A 178 20.09 29.02 -25.30
C SER A 178 19.67 29.81 -26.55
N GLN A 179 19.91 31.12 -26.57
CA GLN A 179 19.63 31.97 -27.75
C GLN A 179 20.65 31.71 -28.85
N LEU A 180 21.94 31.67 -28.50
CA LEU A 180 23.02 31.33 -29.42
C LEU A 180 22.75 29.95 -30.05
N GLN A 181 22.28 28.99 -29.25
CA GLN A 181 21.94 27.64 -29.70
C GLN A 181 20.83 27.54 -30.76
N LYS A 182 19.85 28.44 -30.75
CA LYS A 182 18.68 28.33 -31.64
C LYS A 182 18.97 28.82 -33.05
N SER A 183 20.10 29.48 -33.27
CA SER A 183 20.38 30.18 -34.51
C SER A 183 21.39 29.47 -35.40
N THR A 184 22.00 28.34 -35.04
CA THR A 184 22.98 27.67 -35.92
C THR A 184 22.55 26.26 -36.37
N ASP A 185 22.74 25.97 -37.66
CA ASP A 185 22.35 24.70 -38.30
C ASP A 185 23.53 23.69 -38.44
N GLU A 186 24.69 23.89 -37.79
CA GLU A 186 25.92 23.09 -38.04
C GLU A 186 26.78 22.69 -36.78
N PRO A 187 27.70 21.69 -36.89
CA PRO A 187 28.21 20.82 -35.79
C PRO A 187 29.09 21.45 -34.69
N LEU A 188 29.53 22.71 -34.84
CA LEU A 188 30.46 23.36 -33.90
C LEU A 188 29.79 23.74 -32.57
N GLU A 189 28.49 24.00 -32.60
CA GLU A 189 27.70 24.46 -31.45
C GLU A 189 27.45 23.37 -30.40
N PHE A 190 27.21 22.13 -30.86
CA PHE A 190 27.03 20.97 -30.00
C PHE A 190 28.24 20.73 -29.07
N LYS A 191 29.47 21.07 -29.51
CA LYS A 191 30.67 20.88 -28.68
C LYS A 191 30.78 21.89 -27.53
N ILE A 192 30.39 23.14 -27.74
CA ILE A 192 30.57 24.21 -26.73
C ILE A 192 29.57 24.04 -25.59
N GLU A 193 28.30 23.73 -25.90
CA GLU A 193 27.27 23.50 -24.90
C GLU A 193 27.54 22.23 -24.08
N GLN A 194 27.98 21.14 -24.74
CA GLN A 194 28.35 19.91 -24.05
C GLN A 194 29.57 20.13 -23.15
N GLU A 195 30.60 20.82 -23.62
CA GLU A 195 31.77 21.18 -22.78
C GLU A 195 31.38 22.08 -21.60
N PHE A 196 30.46 23.03 -21.80
CA PHE A 196 29.93 23.89 -20.73
C PHE A 196 29.23 23.07 -19.65
N LYS A 197 28.26 22.24 -20.04
CA LYS A 197 27.51 21.36 -19.15
C LYS A 197 28.44 20.38 -18.43
N GLN A 198 29.38 19.77 -19.16
CA GLN A 198 30.34 18.82 -18.61
C GLN A 198 31.20 19.44 -17.51
N LYS A 199 31.73 20.66 -17.70
CA LYS A 199 32.52 21.34 -16.65
C LYS A 199 31.75 21.57 -15.35
N ILE A 200 30.43 21.84 -15.44
CA ILE A 200 29.58 21.97 -14.25
C ILE A 200 29.40 20.59 -13.60
N PHE A 201 29.15 19.56 -14.39
CA PHE A 201 28.97 18.20 -13.89
C PHE A 201 30.23 17.63 -13.23
N ASP A 202 31.41 17.80 -13.85
CA ASP A 202 32.71 17.39 -13.31
C ASP A 202 32.95 18.00 -11.92
N TYR A 203 32.65 19.29 -11.76
CA TYR A 203 32.76 19.97 -10.46
C TYR A 203 31.85 19.36 -9.40
N PHE A 204 30.59 19.11 -9.72
CA PHE A 204 29.65 18.52 -8.76
C PHE A 204 29.96 17.06 -8.44
N GLU A 205 30.46 16.30 -9.41
CA GLU A 205 30.92 14.93 -9.21
C GLU A 205 32.10 14.89 -8.23
N GLU A 206 33.13 15.71 -8.44
CA GLU A 206 34.26 15.81 -7.52
C GLU A 206 33.82 16.27 -6.12
N LYS A 207 32.98 17.31 -6.05
CA LYS A 207 32.46 17.85 -4.78
C LYS A 207 31.69 16.79 -3.99
N TYR A 208 30.79 16.06 -4.62
CA TYR A 208 29.97 15.07 -3.92
C TYR A 208 30.73 13.80 -3.56
N GLN A 209 31.74 13.40 -4.36
CA GLN A 209 32.67 12.35 -3.96
C GLN A 209 33.48 12.74 -2.71
N GLN A 210 33.97 13.97 -2.64
CA GLN A 210 34.70 14.48 -1.47
C GLN A 210 33.77 14.60 -0.24
N ASN A 211 32.57 15.15 -0.43
CA ASN A 211 31.57 15.24 0.63
C ASN A 211 31.22 13.86 1.17
N TYR A 212 30.98 12.86 0.32
CA TYR A 212 30.72 11.49 0.77
C TYR A 212 31.85 10.96 1.65
N LYS A 213 33.11 11.04 1.17
CA LYS A 213 34.28 10.55 1.91
C LYS A 213 34.42 11.22 3.29
N SER A 214 34.23 12.53 3.36
CA SER A 214 34.30 13.28 4.61
C SER A 214 33.12 12.96 5.53
N TRP A 215 31.90 13.08 5.02
CA TRP A 215 30.68 13.03 5.84
C TRP A 215 30.36 11.62 6.33
N HIS A 216 30.61 10.59 5.52
CA HIS A 216 30.32 9.20 5.87
C HIS A 216 31.06 8.76 7.14
N GLN A 217 32.31 9.20 7.33
CA GLN A 217 33.13 8.82 8.47
C GLN A 217 32.83 9.65 9.72
N SER A 218 32.46 10.92 9.55
CA SER A 218 32.37 11.87 10.66
C SER A 218 30.95 12.14 11.17
N LEU A 219 29.91 11.82 10.39
CA LEU A 219 28.52 12.18 10.71
C LEU A 219 27.66 10.95 10.99
N ASN A 220 26.71 11.10 11.91
CA ASN A 220 25.64 10.12 12.07
C ASN A 220 24.60 10.24 10.92
N THR A 221 23.76 9.22 10.76
CA THR A 221 22.73 9.13 9.71
C THR A 221 21.86 10.39 9.63
N GLN A 222 21.40 10.90 10.78
CA GLN A 222 20.50 12.06 10.82
C GLN A 222 21.16 13.33 10.28
N VAL A 223 22.36 13.65 10.77
CA VAL A 223 23.09 14.86 10.35
C VAL A 223 23.53 14.73 8.90
N TYR A 224 23.94 13.52 8.49
CA TYR A 224 24.29 13.22 7.10
C TYR A 224 23.13 13.54 6.15
N LEU A 225 21.95 12.96 6.36
CA LEU A 225 20.80 13.16 5.48
C LEU A 225 20.32 14.62 5.48
N LYS A 226 20.38 15.33 6.62
CA LYS A 226 20.05 16.76 6.67
C LYS A 226 20.99 17.59 5.81
N LYS A 227 22.29 17.30 5.82
CA LYS A 227 23.26 17.98 4.93
C LYS A 227 22.99 17.69 3.46
N VAL A 228 22.59 16.46 3.12
CA VAL A 228 22.21 16.10 1.74
C VAL A 228 20.98 16.90 1.28
N GLN A 229 19.95 17.02 2.13
CA GLN A 229 18.77 17.84 1.84
C GLN A 229 19.13 19.31 1.64
N GLN A 230 19.93 19.89 2.55
CA GLN A 230 20.41 21.27 2.43
C GLN A 230 21.16 21.49 1.11
N GLN A 231 22.00 20.54 0.70
CA GLN A 231 22.73 20.65 -0.56
C GLN A 231 21.79 20.61 -1.77
N LYS A 232 20.72 19.81 -1.72
CA LYS A 232 19.68 19.78 -2.76
C LYS A 232 18.93 21.11 -2.85
N GLU A 233 18.55 21.69 -1.71
CA GLU A 233 17.92 23.02 -1.66
C GLU A 233 18.84 24.13 -2.20
N ILE A 234 20.14 24.07 -1.89
CA ILE A 234 21.13 25.01 -2.45
C ILE A 234 21.20 24.87 -3.97
N ASN A 235 21.21 23.64 -4.50
CA ASN A 235 21.21 23.42 -5.95
C ASN A 235 19.99 24.06 -6.62
N GLU A 236 18.80 23.86 -6.05
CA GLU A 236 17.54 24.43 -6.56
C GLU A 236 17.51 25.97 -6.50
N LYS A 237 18.09 26.57 -5.46
CA LYS A 237 18.20 28.02 -5.32
C LYS A 237 19.20 28.63 -6.31
N VAL A 238 20.36 28.00 -6.48
CA VAL A 238 21.51 28.56 -7.22
C VAL A 238 21.43 28.25 -8.71
N LEU A 239 21.12 27.02 -9.11
CA LEU A 239 21.26 26.55 -10.49
C LEU A 239 20.04 26.87 -11.37
N LYS A 240 19.78 28.17 -11.58
CA LYS A 240 18.74 28.65 -12.50
C LYS A 240 19.37 28.99 -13.85
N PHE A 241 19.18 28.16 -14.88
CA PHE A 241 19.74 28.38 -16.23
C PHE A 241 18.67 28.57 -17.33
N GLY A 242 17.40 28.78 -16.95
CA GLY A 242 16.26 28.80 -17.88
C GLY A 242 15.80 27.39 -18.24
N ASP A 243 16.71 26.54 -18.71
CA ASP A 243 16.53 25.10 -18.87
C ASP A 243 16.81 24.35 -17.54
N LYS A 244 16.00 23.32 -17.25
CA LYS A 244 16.10 22.49 -16.04
C LYS A 244 17.07 21.31 -16.20
N THR A 245 17.55 21.02 -17.41
CA THR A 245 18.42 19.86 -17.67
C THR A 245 19.67 19.83 -16.77
N ILE A 246 20.30 20.97 -16.53
CA ILE A 246 21.50 21.06 -15.67
C ILE A 246 21.14 20.71 -14.22
N LEU A 247 20.07 21.28 -13.67
CA LEU A 247 19.64 21.02 -12.30
C LEU A 247 19.24 19.54 -12.11
N GLU A 248 18.51 18.97 -13.06
CA GLU A 248 18.11 17.56 -13.05
C GLU A 248 19.32 16.63 -13.04
N GLN A 249 20.31 16.88 -13.91
CA GLN A 249 21.52 16.08 -13.99
C GLN A 249 22.40 16.25 -12.75
N VAL A 250 22.56 17.47 -12.21
CA VAL A 250 23.28 17.70 -10.95
C VAL A 250 22.60 16.96 -9.78
N ASN A 251 21.27 16.97 -9.73
CA ASN A 251 20.53 16.21 -8.72
C ASN A 251 20.70 14.69 -8.89
N ARG A 252 20.83 14.17 -10.12
CA ARG A 252 21.21 12.76 -10.36
C ARG A 252 22.63 12.45 -9.87
N ILE A 253 23.59 13.36 -10.08
CA ILE A 253 24.97 13.19 -9.57
C ILE A 253 24.98 13.21 -8.03
N LEU A 254 24.18 14.10 -7.41
CA LEU A 254 23.98 14.12 -5.95
C LEU A 254 23.39 12.81 -5.45
N ASN A 255 22.30 12.35 -6.08
CA ASN A 255 21.57 11.14 -5.72
C ASN A 255 22.44 9.87 -5.84
N SER A 256 23.27 9.77 -6.89
CA SER A 256 24.21 8.64 -7.03
C SER A 256 25.28 8.65 -5.95
N HIS A 257 25.97 9.77 -5.74
CA HIS A 257 27.13 9.82 -4.86
C HIS A 257 26.80 9.93 -3.36
N LEU A 258 25.73 10.65 -2.99
CA LEU A 258 25.40 10.90 -1.58
C LEU A 258 24.27 10.01 -1.05
N LEU A 259 23.39 9.50 -1.90
CA LEU A 259 22.31 8.61 -1.45
C LEU A 259 22.59 7.15 -1.83
N THR A 260 22.88 6.87 -3.09
CA THR A 260 23.05 5.48 -3.56
C THR A 260 24.27 4.81 -2.94
N TYR A 261 25.41 5.50 -2.84
CA TYR A 261 26.59 4.97 -2.14
C TYR A 261 26.42 4.88 -0.62
N TYR A 262 25.55 5.68 -0.02
CA TYR A 262 25.29 5.65 1.42
C TYR A 262 24.26 4.58 1.81
N LYS A 263 23.38 4.19 0.88
CA LYS A 263 22.28 3.24 1.08
C LYS A 263 22.71 1.92 1.75
N PRO A 264 23.82 1.25 1.36
CA PRO A 264 24.25 0.02 2.05
C PRO A 264 24.58 0.25 3.53
N TYR A 265 25.20 1.38 3.87
CA TYR A 265 25.52 1.73 5.26
C TYR A 265 24.28 2.15 6.06
N LEU A 266 23.30 2.81 5.43
CA LEU A 266 22.00 3.10 6.04
C LEU A 266 21.28 1.81 6.48
N LEU A 267 21.44 0.73 5.72
CA LEU A 267 20.76 -0.55 5.94
C LEU A 267 21.60 -1.56 6.74
N ALA A 268 22.88 -1.29 7.00
CA ALA A 268 23.78 -2.23 7.66
C ALA A 268 23.67 -2.20 9.19
N ASP A 269 23.80 -3.37 9.82
CA ASP A 269 23.80 -3.52 11.29
C ASP A 269 25.00 -2.85 11.98
N SER A 270 26.09 -2.63 11.23
CA SER A 270 27.26 -1.91 11.71
C SER A 270 26.99 -0.42 12.01
N ASN A 271 25.92 0.14 11.46
CA ASN A 271 25.54 1.52 11.71
C ASN A 271 24.62 1.60 12.94
N PRO A 272 25.02 2.30 14.02
CA PRO A 272 24.21 2.39 15.25
C PRO A 272 22.88 3.15 15.04
N ASN A 273 22.79 3.96 13.98
CA ASN A 273 21.60 4.70 13.58
C ASN A 273 21.10 4.20 12.21
N ASN A 274 21.14 2.88 12.00
CA ASN A 274 20.62 2.26 10.79
C ASN A 274 19.09 2.39 10.69
N PHE A 275 18.56 2.05 9.52
CA PHE A 275 17.13 2.14 9.24
C PHE A 275 16.27 1.34 10.22
N GLU A 276 16.71 0.13 10.60
CA GLU A 276 16.00 -0.72 11.57
C GLU A 276 15.89 -0.07 12.95
N HIS A 277 16.99 0.48 13.46
CA HIS A 277 17.02 1.19 14.74
C HIS A 277 16.06 2.40 14.72
N LEU A 278 16.04 3.17 13.63
CA LEU A 278 15.12 4.31 13.48
C LEU A 278 13.65 3.87 13.51
N LEU A 279 13.32 2.71 12.93
CA LEU A 279 11.96 2.14 12.98
C LEU A 279 11.60 1.65 14.39
N ASN A 280 12.53 0.97 15.07
CA ASN A 280 12.30 0.41 16.39
C ASN A 280 12.14 1.49 17.47
N GLU A 281 12.90 2.57 17.39
CA GLU A 281 12.84 3.70 18.34
C GLU A 281 11.70 4.69 18.02
N TYR A 282 10.99 4.54 16.90
CA TYR A 282 9.91 5.43 16.49
C TYR A 282 8.86 5.67 17.60
N HIS A 283 8.48 4.63 18.34
CA HIS A 283 7.48 4.77 19.40
C HIS A 283 8.01 5.35 20.71
N LYS A 284 9.33 5.38 20.91
CA LYS A 284 9.97 5.96 22.11
C LYS A 284 10.24 7.45 21.92
N GLU A 285 10.70 7.84 20.73
CA GLU A 285 11.00 9.23 20.39
C GLU A 285 10.27 9.69 19.10
N VAL A 286 8.94 9.76 19.17
CA VAL A 286 8.08 9.99 17.99
C VAL A 286 8.51 11.21 17.17
N ILE A 287 8.77 12.35 17.81
CA ILE A 287 9.03 13.62 17.11
C ILE A 287 10.37 13.57 16.35
N SER A 288 11.44 13.08 16.99
CA SER A 288 12.78 13.04 16.38
C SER A 288 12.84 12.03 15.24
N GLN A 289 12.30 10.82 15.47
CA GLN A 289 12.36 9.73 14.51
C GLN A 289 11.38 9.92 13.35
N GLN A 290 10.23 10.55 13.57
CA GLN A 290 9.33 10.91 12.48
C GLN A 290 10.02 11.84 11.47
N SER A 291 10.76 12.85 11.95
CA SER A 291 11.51 13.74 11.07
C SER A 291 12.59 13.00 10.28
N ASN A 292 13.30 12.06 10.92
CA ASN A 292 14.35 11.27 10.27
C ASN A 292 13.80 10.31 9.21
N LEU A 293 12.73 9.57 9.53
CA LEU A 293 12.10 8.63 8.61
C LEU A 293 11.42 9.36 7.44
N LYS A 294 10.81 10.53 7.70
CA LYS A 294 10.28 11.39 6.64
C LYS A 294 11.38 11.87 5.70
N LEU A 295 12.52 12.26 6.25
CA LEU A 295 13.69 12.65 5.46
C LEU A 295 14.20 11.51 4.56
N ILE A 296 14.23 10.27 5.08
CA ILE A 296 14.54 9.08 4.27
C ILE A 296 13.49 8.92 3.16
N GLY A 297 12.21 9.02 3.49
CA GLY A 297 11.10 8.99 2.53
C GLY A 297 11.27 10.00 1.41
N ASP A 298 11.51 11.27 1.75
CA ASP A 298 11.60 12.37 0.79
C ASP A 298 12.86 12.28 -0.10
N LEU A 299 14.01 11.93 0.48
CA LEU A 299 15.27 11.85 -0.26
C LEU A 299 15.32 10.62 -1.18
N TYR A 300 15.04 9.43 -0.63
CA TYR A 300 15.12 8.19 -1.40
C TYR A 300 13.93 7.98 -2.33
N GLY A 301 12.80 8.66 -2.10
CA GLY A 301 11.66 8.66 -3.02
C GLY A 301 11.90 9.37 -4.34
N SER A 302 12.98 10.14 -4.43
CA SER A 302 13.40 10.82 -5.65
C SER A 302 14.40 10.01 -6.48
N LEU A 303 14.73 8.78 -6.06
CA LEU A 303 15.61 7.88 -6.81
C LEU A 303 14.80 7.05 -7.83
N ASP A 304 15.47 6.68 -8.92
CA ASP A 304 14.89 5.87 -10.00
C ASP A 304 14.61 4.42 -9.57
N ASP A 305 15.14 3.96 -8.43
CA ASP A 305 14.96 2.59 -7.91
C ASP A 305 13.79 2.43 -6.93
N HIS A 306 12.87 3.41 -6.88
CA HIS A 306 11.57 3.33 -6.19
C HIS A 306 11.58 2.70 -4.78
N TYR A 307 12.62 2.97 -3.98
CA TYR A 307 12.84 2.42 -2.63
C TYR A 307 13.12 0.91 -2.54
N ASP A 308 13.35 0.17 -3.63
CA ASP A 308 13.33 -1.31 -3.65
C ASP A 308 14.09 -1.98 -2.50
N GLN A 309 15.33 -1.55 -2.21
CA GLN A 309 16.11 -2.13 -1.11
C GLN A 309 15.60 -1.71 0.29
N ILE A 310 15.10 -0.47 0.43
CA ILE A 310 14.57 0.06 1.69
C ILE A 310 13.25 -0.63 2.03
N THR A 311 12.35 -0.78 1.05
CA THR A 311 11.07 -1.48 1.23
C THR A 311 11.27 -2.98 1.47
N THR A 312 12.29 -3.58 0.84
CA THR A 312 12.68 -4.98 1.12
C THR A 312 13.17 -5.13 2.57
N ASN A 313 14.05 -4.24 3.03
CA ASN A 313 14.52 -4.27 4.42
C ASN A 313 13.37 -4.02 5.41
N PHE A 314 12.51 -3.02 5.13
CA PHE A 314 11.28 -2.75 5.90
C PHE A 314 10.39 -4.00 6.02
N LYS A 315 10.13 -4.70 4.91
CA LYS A 315 9.39 -5.96 4.90
C LYS A 315 10.06 -7.02 5.79
N ASN A 316 11.37 -7.16 5.71
CA ASN A 316 12.12 -8.17 6.47
C ASN A 316 12.03 -7.91 7.99
N ILE A 317 12.16 -6.67 8.43
CA ILE A 317 12.03 -6.29 9.86
C ILE A 317 10.64 -6.67 10.37
N ILE A 318 9.58 -6.29 9.66
CA ILE A 318 8.20 -6.63 10.04
C ILE A 318 8.00 -8.14 10.06
N THR A 319 8.58 -8.85 9.09
CA THR A 319 8.50 -10.31 9.00
C THR A 319 9.15 -10.99 10.20
N GLN A 320 10.32 -10.50 10.62
CA GLN A 320 11.02 -11.01 11.81
C GLN A 320 10.22 -10.76 13.09
N GLU A 321 9.69 -9.53 13.29
CA GLU A 321 8.82 -9.22 14.45
C GLU A 321 7.58 -10.13 14.48
N GLY A 322 6.92 -10.34 13.33
CA GLY A 322 5.75 -11.22 13.22
C GLY A 322 6.07 -12.69 13.49
N GLN A 323 7.19 -13.18 12.96
CA GLN A 323 7.65 -14.56 13.21
C GLN A 323 7.98 -14.81 14.68
N LEU A 324 8.54 -13.84 15.39
CA LEU A 324 8.79 -13.95 16.83
C LEU A 324 7.50 -14.15 17.64
N ILE A 325 6.41 -13.48 17.24
CA ILE A 325 5.08 -13.68 17.88
C ILE A 325 4.58 -15.11 17.60
N MET A 326 4.70 -15.59 16.36
CA MET A 326 4.31 -16.96 15.98
C MET A 326 5.12 -18.02 16.75
N GLN A 327 6.43 -17.86 16.85
CA GLN A 327 7.32 -18.79 17.54
C GLN A 327 6.98 -18.88 19.04
N LYS A 328 6.74 -17.74 19.70
CA LYS A 328 6.31 -17.72 21.12
C LYS A 328 5.02 -18.50 21.33
N LYS A 329 4.04 -18.34 20.44
CA LYS A 329 2.78 -19.08 20.53
C LYS A 329 2.97 -20.58 20.32
N ASN A 330 3.75 -20.97 19.33
CA ASN A 330 4.06 -22.38 19.06
C ASN A 330 4.79 -23.04 20.24
N HIS A 331 5.76 -22.36 20.87
CA HIS A 331 6.39 -22.87 22.09
C HIS A 331 5.38 -23.04 23.23
N GLN A 332 4.49 -22.06 23.44
CA GLN A 332 3.45 -22.15 24.48
C GLN A 332 2.50 -23.33 24.26
N ILE A 333 2.13 -23.65 23.01
CA ILE A 333 1.29 -24.81 22.70
C ILE A 333 1.99 -26.12 23.05
N VAL A 334 3.27 -26.24 22.71
CA VAL A 334 4.09 -27.43 23.03
C VAL A 334 4.23 -27.62 24.55
N GLU A 335 4.42 -26.55 25.31
CA GLU A 335 4.57 -26.62 26.77
C GLU A 335 3.25 -26.97 27.49
N THR A 336 2.12 -26.44 27.00
CA THR A 336 0.82 -26.57 27.69
C THR A 336 0.00 -27.78 27.24
N ASN A 337 0.34 -28.41 26.10
CA ASN A 337 -0.47 -29.44 25.43
C ASN A 337 -1.93 -29.00 25.16
N GLN A 338 -2.20 -27.69 25.09
CA GLN A 338 -3.53 -27.12 24.83
C GLN A 338 -3.64 -26.63 23.38
N ASP A 339 -3.59 -27.55 22.42
CA ASP A 339 -3.64 -27.22 20.98
C ASP A 339 -5.02 -26.63 20.58
N GLN A 340 -6.11 -27.05 21.23
CA GLN A 340 -7.48 -26.71 20.83
C GLN A 340 -8.08 -25.46 21.49
N ASN A 341 -7.32 -24.71 22.29
CA ASN A 341 -7.82 -23.46 22.88
C ASN A 341 -7.49 -22.25 22.00
N PHE A 342 -8.49 -21.80 21.24
CA PHE A 342 -8.39 -20.63 20.37
C PHE A 342 -8.60 -19.28 21.08
N SER A 343 -9.01 -19.31 22.35
CA SER A 343 -9.18 -18.11 23.17
C SER A 343 -7.81 -17.63 23.66
N ASP A 344 -7.20 -16.72 22.89
CA ASP A 344 -5.98 -16.03 23.28
C ASP A 344 -6.02 -14.56 22.83
N PRO A 345 -6.63 -13.68 23.66
CA PRO A 345 -6.69 -12.26 23.37
C PRO A 345 -5.33 -11.59 23.18
N GLY A 346 -4.30 -12.12 23.84
CA GLY A 346 -2.95 -11.60 23.75
C GLY A 346 -2.33 -11.83 22.38
N PHE A 347 -2.53 -13.02 21.81
CA PHE A 347 -1.94 -13.43 20.54
C PHE A 347 -2.44 -12.58 19.35
N ILE A 348 -3.75 -12.58 19.07
CA ILE A 348 -4.31 -11.76 17.98
C ILE A 348 -4.16 -10.27 18.29
N GLY A 349 -4.26 -9.90 19.58
CA GLY A 349 -4.03 -8.54 20.05
C GLY A 349 -2.65 -7.99 19.68
N GLN A 350 -1.59 -8.80 19.75
CA GLN A 350 -0.23 -8.42 19.37
C GLN A 350 -0.09 -8.19 17.86
N PHE A 351 -0.64 -9.06 17.02
CA PHE A 351 -0.61 -8.85 15.55
C PHE A 351 -1.35 -7.59 15.12
N TYR A 352 -2.52 -7.33 15.72
CA TYR A 352 -3.25 -6.11 15.44
C TYR A 352 -2.46 -4.87 15.89
N SER A 353 -1.82 -4.92 17.06
CA SER A 353 -0.96 -3.82 17.52
C SER A 353 0.25 -3.62 16.59
N LEU A 354 0.86 -4.69 16.09
CA LEU A 354 1.96 -4.64 15.12
C LEU A 354 1.53 -3.99 13.81
N TYR A 355 0.36 -4.35 13.30
CA TYR A 355 -0.20 -3.77 12.08
C TYR A 355 -0.44 -2.27 12.25
N GLN A 356 -1.05 -1.85 13.36
CA GLN A 356 -1.29 -0.44 13.65
C GLN A 356 0.00 0.36 13.83
N LYS A 357 1.02 -0.22 14.49
CA LYS A 357 2.37 0.36 14.63
C LYS A 357 2.93 0.73 13.26
N TYR A 358 2.98 -0.21 12.32
CA TYR A 358 3.59 0.03 11.02
C TYR A 358 2.70 0.84 10.08
N TYR A 359 1.38 0.66 10.12
CA TYR A 359 0.45 1.45 9.29
C TYR A 359 0.51 2.95 9.65
N SER A 360 0.48 3.28 10.94
CA SER A 360 0.59 4.68 11.40
C SER A 360 1.96 5.29 11.07
N LEU A 361 3.03 4.50 11.15
CA LEU A 361 4.37 4.92 10.72
C LEU A 361 4.39 5.25 9.22
N ILE A 362 3.79 4.41 8.37
CA ILE A 362 3.70 4.67 6.92
C ILE A 362 2.91 5.93 6.62
N GLU A 363 1.81 6.17 7.31
CA GLU A 363 1.00 7.37 7.16
C GLU A 363 1.78 8.64 7.54
N ASN A 364 2.46 8.60 8.69
CA ASN A 364 3.13 9.76 9.28
C ASN A 364 4.50 10.07 8.67
N CYS A 365 5.24 9.05 8.22
CA CYS A 365 6.62 9.19 7.74
C CYS A 365 6.76 9.02 6.23
N PHE A 366 5.92 8.20 5.61
CA PHE A 366 6.05 7.87 4.18
C PHE A 366 4.83 8.30 3.36
N SER A 367 3.94 9.14 3.91
CA SER A 367 2.78 9.73 3.21
C SER A 367 1.94 8.71 2.42
N GLN A 368 1.75 7.51 3.00
CA GLN A 368 0.98 6.42 2.39
C GLN A 368 1.50 5.96 1.01
N LYS A 369 2.82 6.03 0.77
CA LYS A 369 3.45 5.48 -0.44
C LYS A 369 3.10 4.00 -0.62
N SER A 370 2.67 3.64 -1.84
CA SER A 370 2.19 2.30 -2.19
C SER A 370 3.21 1.20 -1.90
N ASP A 371 4.49 1.46 -2.13
CA ASP A 371 5.55 0.46 -2.02
C ASP A 371 5.72 -0.02 -0.57
N PHE A 372 5.60 0.89 0.41
CA PHE A 372 5.63 0.55 1.83
C PHE A 372 4.35 -0.16 2.28
N ILE A 373 3.19 0.21 1.74
CA ILE A 373 1.92 -0.51 2.01
C ILE A 373 1.99 -1.94 1.47
N MET A 374 2.52 -2.11 0.24
CA MET A 374 2.75 -3.43 -0.35
C MET A 374 3.76 -4.23 0.46
N ALA A 375 4.86 -3.62 0.90
CA ALA A 375 5.85 -4.26 1.78
C ALA A 375 5.23 -4.73 3.11
N LEU A 376 4.41 -3.90 3.76
CA LEU A 376 3.67 -4.26 4.97
C LEU A 376 2.73 -5.44 4.72
N ASN A 377 1.91 -5.39 3.66
CA ASN A 377 0.98 -6.46 3.32
C ASN A 377 1.71 -7.78 3.04
N ASN A 378 2.77 -7.72 2.21
CA ASN A 378 3.60 -8.89 1.89
C ASN A 378 4.31 -9.47 3.11
N ALA A 379 4.70 -8.63 4.08
CA ALA A 379 5.24 -9.11 5.35
C ALA A 379 4.18 -9.87 6.14
N PHE A 380 3.00 -9.29 6.33
CA PHE A 380 1.89 -9.92 7.06
C PHE A 380 1.45 -11.25 6.43
N GLU A 381 1.30 -11.30 5.11
CA GLU A 381 0.98 -12.55 4.38
C GLU A 381 2.03 -13.65 4.59
N SER A 382 3.31 -13.29 4.76
CA SER A 382 4.40 -14.27 4.90
C SER A 382 4.37 -15.02 6.23
N PHE A 383 3.93 -14.40 7.32
CA PHE A 383 3.94 -15.02 8.65
C PHE A 383 2.56 -15.42 9.18
N ILE A 384 1.46 -14.73 8.81
CA ILE A 384 0.10 -15.08 9.25
C ILE A 384 -0.31 -16.47 8.76
N ASN A 385 0.20 -16.88 7.61
CA ASN A 385 -0.13 -18.16 6.99
C ASN A 385 0.81 -19.30 7.41
N LEU A 386 1.70 -19.08 8.39
CA LEU A 386 2.48 -20.15 8.99
C LEU A 386 1.62 -20.95 9.97
N PRO A 387 1.86 -22.27 10.11
CA PRO A 387 1.08 -23.11 11.01
C PRO A 387 1.28 -22.73 12.49
N ILE A 388 0.20 -22.80 13.25
CA ILE A 388 0.17 -22.60 14.71
C ILE A 388 -0.22 -23.93 15.35
N GLY A 389 0.75 -24.74 15.75
CA GLY A 389 0.51 -26.13 16.12
C GLY A 389 -0.14 -26.91 14.97
N ASN A 390 -1.34 -27.45 15.20
CA ASN A 390 -2.17 -28.09 14.17
C ASN A 390 -3.27 -27.18 13.60
N HIS A 391 -3.21 -25.88 13.89
CA HIS A 391 -4.25 -24.91 13.61
C HIS A 391 -3.75 -23.76 12.73
N GLU A 392 -4.71 -22.99 12.21
CA GLU A 392 -4.44 -21.83 11.36
C GLU A 392 -4.81 -20.53 12.07
N PHE A 393 -4.24 -19.41 11.62
CA PHE A 393 -4.54 -18.08 12.15
C PHE A 393 -6.05 -17.74 12.09
N ALA A 394 -6.77 -18.28 11.11
CA ALA A 394 -8.22 -18.14 10.98
C ALA A 394 -9.00 -18.62 12.23
N ASP A 395 -8.55 -19.70 12.86
CA ASP A 395 -9.21 -20.31 14.01
C ASP A 395 -9.19 -19.36 15.22
N TYR A 396 -8.02 -18.77 15.48
CA TYR A 396 -7.81 -17.77 16.52
C TYR A 396 -8.52 -16.45 16.19
N LEU A 397 -8.45 -15.98 14.94
CA LEU A 397 -9.03 -14.70 14.55
C LEU A 397 -10.55 -14.68 14.69
N VAL A 398 -11.26 -15.72 14.24
CA VAL A 398 -12.73 -15.81 14.36
C VAL A 398 -13.15 -15.82 15.83
N THR A 399 -12.48 -16.63 16.65
CA THR A 399 -12.74 -16.74 18.09
C THR A 399 -12.55 -15.38 18.77
N TYR A 400 -11.41 -14.74 18.52
CA TYR A 400 -11.09 -13.43 19.08
C TYR A 400 -12.08 -12.34 18.65
N ILE A 401 -12.48 -12.28 17.38
CA ILE A 401 -13.51 -11.33 16.92
C ILE A 401 -14.80 -11.53 17.71
N GLY A 402 -15.25 -12.78 17.88
CA GLY A 402 -16.44 -13.09 18.68
C GLY A 402 -16.32 -12.59 20.12
N GLU A 403 -15.18 -12.83 20.78
CA GLU A 403 -14.92 -12.35 22.14
C GLU A 403 -14.94 -10.82 22.24
N GLN A 404 -14.35 -10.11 21.27
CA GLN A 404 -14.37 -8.64 21.26
C GLN A 404 -15.78 -8.08 21.11
N ILE A 405 -16.63 -8.72 20.29
CA ILE A 405 -18.04 -8.34 20.14
C ILE A 405 -18.80 -8.57 21.44
N GLU A 406 -18.61 -9.71 22.10
CA GLU A 406 -19.25 -10.02 23.38
C GLU A 406 -18.80 -9.06 24.49
N MET A 407 -17.51 -8.70 24.52
CA MET A 407 -16.98 -7.69 25.44
C MET A 407 -17.61 -6.32 25.20
N LEU A 408 -17.72 -5.87 23.94
CA LEU A 408 -18.39 -4.61 23.59
C LEU A 408 -19.89 -4.64 23.92
N ARG A 409 -20.55 -5.77 23.68
CA ARG A 409 -21.96 -5.97 24.02
C ARG A 409 -22.19 -5.77 25.52
N ASN A 410 -21.31 -6.32 26.35
CA ASN A 410 -21.44 -6.29 27.80
C ASN A 410 -20.89 -5.00 28.44
N SER A 411 -19.88 -4.39 27.82
CA SER A 411 -19.14 -3.24 28.36
C SER A 411 -18.65 -2.30 27.25
N PRO A 412 -19.55 -1.51 26.64
CA PRO A 412 -19.24 -0.69 25.47
C PRO A 412 -18.24 0.45 25.74
N LYS A 413 -18.00 0.82 27.01
CA LYS A 413 -17.13 1.93 27.40
C LYS A 413 -15.66 1.55 27.60
N ASN A 414 -15.34 0.26 27.70
CA ASN A 414 -14.04 -0.20 28.20
C ASN A 414 -13.10 -0.79 27.14
N ASN A 415 -13.52 -0.90 25.88
CA ASN A 415 -12.71 -1.59 24.88
C ASN A 415 -11.90 -0.62 24.00
N THR A 416 -10.59 -0.85 23.91
CA THR A 416 -9.65 0.00 23.18
C THR A 416 -9.49 -0.40 21.70
N LYS A 417 -9.96 -1.60 21.32
CA LYS A 417 -9.82 -2.16 19.97
C LYS A 417 -11.18 -2.50 19.38
N SER A 418 -11.52 -1.89 18.24
CA SER A 418 -12.77 -2.15 17.54
C SER A 418 -12.66 -3.45 16.70
N PRO A 419 -13.61 -4.40 16.81
CA PRO A 419 -13.68 -5.61 15.98
C PRO A 419 -13.58 -5.33 14.47
N GLU A 420 -14.16 -4.22 14.03
CA GLU A 420 -14.12 -3.75 12.63
C GLU A 420 -12.70 -3.40 12.17
N GLN A 421 -11.81 -3.02 13.08
CA GLN A 421 -10.41 -2.81 12.73
C GLN A 421 -9.62 -4.12 12.75
N ILE A 422 -9.94 -5.02 13.68
CA ILE A 422 -9.26 -6.32 13.81
C ILE A 422 -9.53 -7.20 12.57
N VAL A 423 -10.75 -7.14 12.04
CA VAL A 423 -11.11 -7.91 10.84
C VAL A 423 -10.25 -7.54 9.62
N LYS A 424 -9.58 -6.39 9.61
CA LYS A 424 -8.65 -6.03 8.53
C LYS A 424 -7.51 -7.04 8.37
N LEU A 425 -7.16 -7.78 9.42
CA LEU A 425 -6.18 -8.87 9.36
C LEU A 425 -6.64 -10.06 8.49
N PHE A 426 -7.95 -10.21 8.24
CA PHE A 426 -8.52 -11.24 7.36
C PHE A 426 -7.94 -11.19 5.95
N VAL A 427 -7.59 -10.00 5.46
CA VAL A 427 -7.07 -9.81 4.09
C VAL A 427 -5.79 -10.63 3.85
N PHE A 428 -4.99 -10.83 4.89
CA PHE A 428 -3.70 -11.53 4.84
C PHE A 428 -3.82 -13.06 4.91
N ILE A 429 -5.03 -13.59 5.14
CA ILE A 429 -5.27 -15.03 5.22
C ILE A 429 -5.42 -15.59 3.79
N ASN A 430 -4.59 -16.58 3.44
CA ASN A 430 -4.64 -17.25 2.13
C ASN A 430 -5.90 -18.11 1.97
N GLN A 431 -6.23 -18.92 2.98
CA GLN A 431 -7.39 -19.82 2.96
C GLN A 431 -8.66 -19.15 3.47
N LYS A 432 -9.11 -18.09 2.77
CA LYS A 432 -10.31 -17.32 3.14
C LYS A 432 -11.55 -18.19 3.34
N GLY A 433 -11.69 -19.28 2.58
CA GLY A 433 -12.80 -20.23 2.71
C GLY A 433 -12.92 -20.89 4.09
N ARG A 434 -11.80 -21.20 4.77
CA ARG A 434 -11.83 -21.76 6.13
C ARG A 434 -12.34 -20.72 7.12
N PHE A 435 -11.76 -19.51 7.08
CA PHE A 435 -12.19 -18.38 7.90
C PHE A 435 -13.68 -18.11 7.73
N LEU A 436 -14.16 -18.03 6.49
CA LEU A 436 -15.57 -17.73 6.19
C LEU A 436 -16.53 -18.81 6.70
N LYS A 437 -16.16 -20.10 6.62
CA LYS A 437 -16.95 -21.20 7.19
C LYS A 437 -17.05 -21.09 8.71
N LEU A 438 -15.93 -20.84 9.39
CA LEU A 438 -15.88 -20.66 10.84
C LEU A 438 -16.66 -19.40 11.28
N TYR A 439 -16.46 -18.28 10.58
CA TYR A 439 -17.17 -17.04 10.83
C TYR A 439 -18.68 -17.21 10.60
N LYS A 440 -19.09 -17.94 9.55
CA LYS A 440 -20.50 -18.28 9.27
C LYS A 440 -21.16 -19.01 10.44
N ILE A 441 -20.49 -20.02 11.00
CA ILE A 441 -21.00 -20.75 12.19
C ILE A 441 -21.11 -19.80 13.38
N SER A 442 -20.04 -19.05 13.64
CA SER A 442 -19.95 -18.12 14.77
C SER A 442 -20.98 -16.97 14.69
N LEU A 443 -21.20 -16.42 13.49
CA LEU A 443 -22.21 -15.39 13.22
C LEU A 443 -23.62 -15.94 13.44
N ALA A 444 -23.94 -17.14 12.95
CA ALA A 444 -25.26 -17.75 13.14
C ALA A 444 -25.62 -17.88 14.62
N GLN A 445 -24.66 -18.38 15.44
CA GLN A 445 -24.81 -18.51 16.88
C GLN A 445 -25.16 -17.17 17.54
N ARG A 446 -24.46 -16.10 17.14
CA ARG A 446 -24.66 -14.75 17.68
C ARG A 446 -25.95 -14.10 17.19
N LEU A 447 -26.31 -14.22 15.93
CA LEU A 447 -27.59 -13.71 15.40
C LEU A 447 -28.78 -14.33 16.14
N ILE A 448 -28.76 -15.65 16.35
CA ILE A 448 -29.82 -16.35 17.09
C ILE A 448 -29.86 -15.88 18.55
N LYS A 449 -28.70 -15.63 19.18
CA LYS A 449 -28.61 -15.01 20.51
C LYS A 449 -29.22 -13.61 20.53
N TYR A 450 -29.03 -12.80 19.48
CA TYR A 450 -29.51 -11.42 19.41
C TYR A 450 -31.03 -11.30 19.26
N GLN A 451 -31.70 -12.32 18.72
CA GLN A 451 -33.16 -12.35 18.64
C GLN A 451 -33.83 -12.32 20.03
N ARG A 452 -33.14 -12.80 21.06
CA ARG A 452 -33.68 -12.86 22.41
C ARG A 452 -34.02 -11.45 22.89
N GLN A 453 -35.27 -11.24 23.31
CA GLN A 453 -35.71 -9.96 23.89
C GLN A 453 -35.00 -9.61 25.20
N VAL A 454 -34.51 -10.62 25.92
CA VAL A 454 -33.64 -10.41 27.07
C VAL A 454 -32.37 -9.69 26.60
N GLU A 455 -32.12 -8.51 27.17
CA GLU A 455 -31.01 -7.63 26.79
C GLU A 455 -31.08 -7.03 25.36
N ALA A 456 -32.28 -6.87 24.79
CA ALA A 456 -32.51 -6.36 23.43
C ALA A 456 -31.66 -5.12 23.04
N LYS A 457 -31.49 -4.15 23.95
CA LYS A 457 -30.63 -2.97 23.70
C LYS A 457 -29.17 -3.34 23.44
N LYS A 458 -28.62 -4.27 24.22
CA LYS A 458 -27.24 -4.74 24.05
C LYS A 458 -27.11 -5.56 22.76
N ASN A 459 -28.09 -6.42 22.50
CA ASN A 459 -28.14 -7.25 21.29
C ASN A 459 -28.19 -6.41 20.01
N LYS A 460 -28.97 -5.32 20.01
CA LYS A 460 -29.02 -4.38 18.87
C LYS A 460 -27.67 -3.73 18.57
N LEU A 461 -26.92 -3.35 19.61
CA LEU A 461 -25.56 -2.81 19.44
C LEU A 461 -24.61 -3.85 18.84
N ALA A 462 -24.61 -5.06 19.37
CA ALA A 462 -23.76 -6.14 18.89
C ALA A 462 -24.09 -6.53 17.44
N TYR A 463 -25.38 -6.56 17.09
CA TYR A 463 -25.84 -6.75 15.72
C TYR A 463 -25.29 -5.68 14.76
N GLN A 464 -25.30 -4.40 15.14
CA GLN A 464 -24.74 -3.35 14.29
C GLN A 464 -23.23 -3.53 14.04
N ILE A 465 -22.48 -4.02 15.04
CA ILE A 465 -21.06 -4.33 14.89
C ILE A 465 -20.87 -5.45 13.85
N GLU A 466 -21.70 -6.51 13.86
CA GLU A 466 -21.64 -7.57 12.84
C GLU A 466 -21.83 -7.06 11.42
N VAL A 467 -22.81 -6.16 11.24
CA VAL A 467 -23.06 -5.52 9.94
C VAL A 467 -21.81 -4.80 9.46
N ASN A 468 -21.21 -3.97 10.33
CA ASN A 468 -20.00 -3.22 9.99
C ASN A 468 -18.82 -4.15 9.65
N ILE A 469 -18.67 -5.27 10.37
CA ILE A 469 -17.60 -6.25 10.11
C ILE A 469 -17.75 -6.86 8.72
N VAL A 470 -18.96 -7.30 8.34
CA VAL A 470 -19.21 -7.90 7.03
C VAL A 470 -19.04 -6.88 5.90
N GLU A 471 -19.45 -5.63 6.11
CA GLU A 471 -19.20 -4.53 5.17
C GLU A 471 -17.70 -4.24 4.99
N GLU A 472 -16.91 -4.28 6.07
CA GLU A 472 -15.47 -4.05 6.00
C GLU A 472 -14.75 -5.21 5.27
N MET A 473 -15.17 -6.46 5.49
CA MET A 473 -14.69 -7.60 4.71
C MET A 473 -15.00 -7.42 3.22
N GLU A 474 -16.20 -6.94 2.88
CA GLU A 474 -16.63 -6.73 1.48
C GLU A 474 -15.79 -5.68 0.77
N LYS A 475 -15.52 -4.54 1.42
CA LYS A 475 -14.67 -3.47 0.84
C LYS A 475 -13.29 -3.98 0.45
N LYS A 476 -12.76 -5.00 1.15
CA LYS A 476 -11.39 -5.50 0.97
C LYS A 476 -11.29 -6.73 0.07
N CYS A 477 -12.28 -7.62 0.09
CA CYS A 477 -12.22 -8.91 -0.63
C CYS A 477 -13.28 -9.06 -1.73
N GLY A 478 -14.18 -8.10 -1.91
CA GLY A 478 -15.29 -8.19 -2.86
C GLY A 478 -16.46 -9.04 -2.35
N ALA A 479 -17.57 -9.04 -3.09
CA ALA A 479 -18.86 -9.56 -2.62
C ALA A 479 -19.08 -11.07 -2.81
N GLN A 480 -18.32 -11.74 -3.69
CA GLN A 480 -18.65 -13.09 -4.18
C GLN A 480 -18.62 -14.14 -3.05
N ASP A 481 -17.60 -14.14 -2.20
CA ASP A 481 -17.47 -15.13 -1.13
C ASP A 481 -18.25 -14.78 0.16
N LEU A 482 -18.81 -13.56 0.24
CA LEU A 482 -19.52 -13.05 1.42
C LEU A 482 -21.04 -13.18 1.33
N GLU A 483 -21.56 -13.66 0.20
CA GLU A 483 -23.01 -13.75 -0.07
C GLU A 483 -23.77 -14.44 1.07
N SER A 484 -23.26 -15.57 1.58
CA SER A 484 -23.87 -16.27 2.71
C SER A 484 -24.00 -15.40 3.96
N LEU A 485 -22.94 -14.69 4.36
CA LEU A 485 -22.96 -13.84 5.55
C LEU A 485 -23.95 -12.67 5.39
N LYS A 486 -23.98 -12.07 4.19
CA LYS A 486 -24.91 -10.97 3.87
C LYS A 486 -26.36 -11.43 3.89
N ILE A 487 -26.65 -12.61 3.35
CA ILE A 487 -27.99 -13.20 3.38
C ILE A 487 -28.40 -13.51 4.82
N MET A 488 -27.52 -14.06 5.65
CA MET A 488 -27.82 -14.28 7.08
C MET A 488 -28.19 -12.98 7.81
N ILE A 489 -27.46 -11.88 7.56
CA ILE A 489 -27.78 -10.57 8.11
C ILE A 489 -29.14 -10.06 7.61
N LYS A 490 -29.45 -10.22 6.33
CA LYS A 490 -30.75 -9.82 5.73
C LYS A 490 -31.91 -10.64 6.28
N ASP A 491 -31.74 -11.96 6.41
CA ASP A 491 -32.74 -12.87 7.00
C ASP A 491 -33.09 -12.43 8.42
N PHE A 492 -32.07 -12.05 9.21
CA PHE A 492 -32.25 -11.51 10.55
C PHE A 492 -33.01 -10.16 10.54
N GLN A 493 -32.63 -9.21 9.67
CA GLN A 493 -33.33 -7.90 9.55
C GLN A 493 -34.78 -8.02 9.13
N LYS A 494 -35.06 -8.86 8.13
CA LYS A 494 -36.42 -9.07 7.62
C LYS A 494 -37.34 -9.57 8.74
N THR A 495 -36.80 -10.49 9.56
CA THR A 495 -37.50 -11.02 10.73
C THR A 495 -37.85 -9.91 11.73
N GLU A 496 -36.90 -9.04 12.10
CA GLU A 496 -37.15 -7.94 13.05
C GLU A 496 -38.27 -6.98 12.57
N ASN A 497 -38.33 -6.73 11.26
CA ASN A 497 -39.37 -5.89 10.67
C ASN A 497 -40.76 -6.56 10.69
N GLU A 498 -40.84 -7.87 10.47
CA GLU A 498 -42.08 -8.64 10.63
C GLU A 498 -42.52 -8.73 12.09
N VAL A 499 -41.57 -8.88 13.03
CA VAL A 499 -41.84 -8.86 14.48
C VAL A 499 -42.59 -7.58 14.87
N THR A 500 -42.08 -6.43 14.42
CA THR A 500 -42.64 -5.13 14.74
C THR A 500 -44.09 -4.99 14.22
N LYS A 501 -44.34 -5.39 12.97
CA LYS A 501 -45.68 -5.36 12.36
C LYS A 501 -46.69 -6.26 13.08
N ILE A 502 -46.26 -7.47 13.43
CA ILE A 502 -47.11 -8.45 14.14
C ILE A 502 -47.45 -7.97 15.57
N GLN A 503 -46.54 -7.25 16.24
CA GLN A 503 -46.79 -6.66 17.55
C GLN A 503 -47.75 -5.45 17.51
N GLU A 504 -47.79 -4.72 16.38
CA GLU A 504 -48.67 -3.56 16.16
C GLU A 504 -50.11 -3.97 15.83
N GLU A 505 -50.33 -5.15 15.25
CA GLU A 505 -51.63 -5.79 15.02
C GLU A 505 -52.26 -6.28 16.35
N LYS A 506 -52.56 -5.35 17.26
CA LYS A 506 -53.19 -5.59 18.56
C LYS A 506 -54.62 -6.12 18.40
N GLY A 507 -54.79 -7.44 18.33
CA GLY A 507 -56.12 -8.04 18.29
C GLY A 507 -56.17 -9.57 18.36
N LEU A 508 -55.12 -10.27 17.95
CA LEU A 508 -54.97 -11.71 18.15
C LEU A 508 -54.07 -11.92 19.37
N CYS A 509 -54.53 -12.70 20.34
CA CYS A 509 -53.89 -13.06 21.62
C CYS A 509 -52.43 -12.61 21.76
N LYS A 510 -52.08 -11.83 22.80
CA LYS A 510 -50.69 -11.50 23.22
C LYS A 510 -49.75 -12.62 22.75
N LEU A 511 -49.08 -12.44 21.61
CA LEU A 511 -48.32 -13.52 21.00
C LEU A 511 -47.26 -13.95 22.01
N GLN A 512 -47.46 -15.14 22.59
CA GLN A 512 -46.51 -15.72 23.54
C GLN A 512 -45.25 -16.20 22.82
N ILE A 513 -45.31 -16.38 21.49
CA ILE A 513 -44.18 -16.70 20.63
C ILE A 513 -43.75 -15.45 19.86
N GLN A 514 -42.47 -15.14 19.98
CA GLN A 514 -41.83 -14.10 19.16
C GLN A 514 -41.73 -14.59 17.72
N PRO A 515 -41.97 -13.74 16.71
CA PRO A 515 -41.90 -14.17 15.32
C PRO A 515 -40.53 -14.80 15.00
N PRO A 516 -40.51 -15.99 14.38
CA PRO A 516 -39.30 -16.78 14.19
C PRO A 516 -38.40 -16.16 13.13
N ILE A 517 -37.08 -16.34 13.25
CA ILE A 517 -36.17 -16.01 12.15
C ILE A 517 -36.43 -16.97 11.01
N ILE A 518 -36.82 -16.43 9.86
CA ILE A 518 -36.98 -17.20 8.63
C ILE A 518 -35.63 -17.20 7.93
N ILE A 519 -34.95 -18.34 7.99
CA ILE A 519 -33.60 -18.48 7.48
C ILE A 519 -33.59 -19.19 6.12
N ASN A 520 -32.67 -18.77 5.25
CA ASN A 520 -32.38 -19.50 4.03
C ASN A 520 -31.42 -20.68 4.31
N LYS A 521 -31.93 -21.91 4.25
CA LYS A 521 -31.18 -23.15 4.57
C LYS A 521 -29.83 -23.26 3.84
N GLN A 522 -29.70 -22.75 2.62
CA GLN A 522 -28.44 -22.84 1.85
C GLN A 522 -27.32 -21.96 2.43
N HIS A 523 -27.69 -20.82 3.02
CA HIS A 523 -26.75 -19.78 3.43
C HIS A 523 -26.41 -19.84 4.92
N TRP A 524 -27.19 -20.56 5.72
CA TRP A 524 -26.92 -20.80 7.14
C TRP A 524 -26.09 -22.07 7.36
N PRO A 525 -25.46 -22.25 8.54
CA PRO A 525 -24.86 -23.53 8.92
C PRO A 525 -25.90 -24.65 8.89
N GLU A 526 -25.45 -25.88 8.69
CA GLU A 526 -26.32 -27.04 8.81
C GLU A 526 -26.77 -27.17 10.28
N ILE A 527 -28.01 -27.55 10.54
CA ILE A 527 -28.52 -27.70 11.90
C ILE A 527 -29.41 -28.94 11.91
N ASP A 528 -29.21 -29.82 12.90
CA ASP A 528 -30.04 -31.01 13.08
C ASP A 528 -31.53 -30.62 13.16
N GLU A 529 -32.35 -31.19 12.28
CA GLU A 529 -33.77 -30.85 12.12
C GLU A 529 -34.69 -31.61 13.09
N LEU A 530 -34.16 -32.03 14.25
CA LEU A 530 -34.91 -32.80 15.24
C LEU A 530 -36.11 -32.01 15.77
N GLN A 531 -37.32 -32.52 15.53
CA GLN A 531 -38.56 -31.97 16.08
C GLN A 531 -38.83 -32.56 17.46
N LEU A 532 -38.99 -31.69 18.45
CA LEU A 532 -39.33 -32.10 19.81
C LEU A 532 -40.84 -32.05 20.02
N ASN A 533 -41.37 -33.00 20.80
CA ASN A 533 -42.78 -32.97 21.15
C ASN A 533 -43.01 -31.96 22.29
N LEU A 534 -43.38 -30.73 21.93
CA LEU A 534 -43.56 -29.63 22.89
C LEU A 534 -44.92 -29.65 23.62
N GLN A 535 -45.78 -30.64 23.35
CA GLN A 535 -47.09 -30.89 24.00
C GLN A 535 -47.91 -29.63 24.34
N SER A 536 -47.87 -28.61 23.48
CA SER A 536 -48.57 -27.34 23.68
C SER A 536 -49.43 -27.02 22.46
N GLU A 537 -50.74 -26.98 22.68
CA GLU A 537 -51.74 -26.61 21.67
C GLU A 537 -51.49 -25.18 21.16
N ILE A 538 -51.06 -24.28 22.04
CA ILE A 538 -50.71 -22.89 21.71
C ILE A 538 -49.54 -22.83 20.73
N ILE A 539 -48.49 -23.62 20.97
CA ILE A 539 -47.32 -23.66 20.07
C ILE A 539 -47.72 -24.19 18.70
N THR A 540 -48.53 -25.25 18.66
CA THR A 540 -49.00 -25.87 17.41
C THR A 540 -49.83 -24.91 16.58
N GLN A 541 -50.84 -24.28 17.18
CA GLN A 541 -51.69 -23.28 16.50
C GLN A 541 -50.88 -22.09 15.97
N GLN A 542 -49.88 -21.62 16.72
CA GLN A 542 -49.03 -20.51 16.30
C GLN A 542 -48.07 -20.89 15.16
N LYS A 543 -47.48 -22.09 15.19
CA LYS A 543 -46.67 -22.62 14.08
C LYS A 543 -47.51 -22.65 12.78
N GLU A 544 -48.78 -23.04 12.84
CA GLU A 544 -49.69 -23.05 11.70
C GLU A 544 -50.04 -21.65 11.16
N ILE A 545 -50.28 -20.67 12.04
CA ILE A 545 -50.56 -19.28 11.65
C ILE A 545 -49.37 -18.69 10.90
N ILE A 546 -48.15 -18.92 11.40
CA ILE A 546 -46.92 -18.45 10.77
C ILE A 546 -46.73 -19.12 9.40
N ALA A 547 -46.97 -20.43 9.31
CA ALA A 547 -46.90 -21.16 8.04
C ALA A 547 -47.87 -20.61 6.99
N LYS A 548 -49.12 -20.31 7.39
CA LYS A 548 -50.12 -19.70 6.50
C LYS A 548 -49.69 -18.32 6.00
N ARG A 549 -49.08 -17.50 6.85
CA ARG A 549 -48.62 -16.15 6.50
C ARG A 549 -47.45 -16.14 5.52
N GLN A 550 -46.55 -17.13 5.59
CA GLN A 550 -45.34 -17.14 4.78
C GLN A 550 -45.55 -17.55 3.31
N GLN A 551 -46.73 -18.07 2.94
CA GLN A 551 -47.08 -18.47 1.56
C GLN A 551 -46.08 -19.44 0.88
N GLN A 552 -45.10 -19.99 1.61
CA GLN A 552 -44.09 -20.95 1.15
C GLN A 552 -44.55 -22.38 1.43
N LYS A 553 -44.19 -23.32 0.55
CA LYS A 553 -44.74 -24.69 0.55
C LYS A 553 -44.22 -25.63 1.66
N THR A 554 -43.07 -25.35 2.29
CA THR A 554 -42.51 -26.20 3.36
C THR A 554 -41.66 -25.39 4.34
N LEU A 555 -42.11 -25.25 5.59
CA LEU A 555 -41.30 -24.72 6.70
C LEU A 555 -40.76 -25.88 7.54
N ILE A 556 -39.49 -25.78 7.93
CA ILE A 556 -38.84 -26.70 8.87
C ILE A 556 -38.55 -25.91 10.14
N TRP A 557 -39.08 -26.37 11.28
CA TRP A 557 -38.83 -25.73 12.57
C TRP A 557 -37.51 -26.23 13.13
N LEU A 558 -36.65 -25.36 13.66
CA LEU A 558 -35.38 -25.78 14.24
C LEU A 558 -35.46 -25.71 15.77
N ASP A 559 -36.11 -26.71 16.37
CA ASP A 559 -36.39 -26.71 17.81
C ASP A 559 -35.08 -26.71 18.63
N LEU A 560 -34.03 -27.38 18.17
CA LEU A 560 -32.74 -27.47 18.89
C LEU A 560 -32.06 -26.11 19.17
N ILE A 561 -32.27 -25.12 18.30
CA ILE A 561 -31.67 -23.78 18.42
C ILE A 561 -32.69 -22.72 18.86
N SER A 562 -33.96 -23.11 19.01
CA SER A 562 -35.04 -22.24 19.45
C SER A 562 -34.93 -21.94 20.95
N TYR A 563 -35.55 -20.85 21.39
CA TYR A 563 -35.58 -20.44 22.80
C TYR A 563 -37.01 -20.26 23.32
N VAL A 564 -37.16 -20.37 24.63
CA VAL A 564 -38.42 -20.15 25.34
C VAL A 564 -38.17 -19.43 26.66
N GLU A 565 -39.16 -18.62 27.04
CA GLU A 565 -39.21 -17.94 28.32
C GLU A 565 -40.24 -18.65 29.21
N ILE A 566 -39.81 -19.21 30.34
CA ILE A 566 -40.68 -19.90 31.30
C ILE A 566 -40.70 -19.11 32.60
N GLN A 567 -41.89 -18.67 33.00
CA GLN A 567 -42.09 -17.98 34.27
C GLN A 567 -42.62 -18.95 35.32
N CYS A 568 -41.87 -19.13 36.40
CA CYS A 568 -42.34 -19.81 37.61
C CYS A 568 -42.80 -18.76 38.62
N THR A 569 -44.13 -18.62 38.75
CA THR A 569 -44.78 -17.66 39.64
C THR A 569 -44.54 -17.99 41.11
N GLU A 570 -44.63 -19.27 41.49
CA GLU A 570 -44.44 -19.73 42.88
C GLU A 570 -43.04 -19.42 43.42
N LYS A 571 -42.00 -19.65 42.60
CA LYS A 571 -40.60 -19.44 42.99
C LYS A 571 -40.06 -18.06 42.61
N ALA A 572 -40.90 -17.20 42.02
CA ALA A 572 -40.50 -15.92 41.43
C ALA A 572 -39.26 -16.04 40.53
N LEU A 573 -39.19 -17.09 39.71
CA LEU A 573 -38.10 -17.34 38.77
C LEU A 573 -38.58 -17.11 37.34
N LYS A 574 -37.69 -16.62 36.51
CA LYS A 574 -37.92 -16.47 35.07
C LYS A 574 -36.74 -17.12 34.35
N PHE A 575 -36.99 -18.17 33.61
CA PHE A 575 -35.99 -18.94 32.88
C PHE A 575 -36.04 -18.57 31.40
N ASN A 576 -34.89 -18.25 30.81
CA ASN A 576 -34.74 -18.02 29.37
C ASN A 576 -33.79 -19.09 28.85
N LEU A 577 -34.39 -20.14 28.30
CA LEU A 577 -33.73 -21.41 28.01
C LEU A 577 -33.81 -21.71 26.52
N SER A 578 -32.93 -22.58 26.03
CA SER A 578 -33.18 -23.28 24.78
C SER A 578 -34.39 -24.20 24.93
N VAL A 579 -35.05 -24.54 23.83
CA VAL A 579 -36.17 -25.50 23.85
C VAL A 579 -35.74 -26.87 24.39
N PRO A 580 -34.56 -27.45 24.04
CA PRO A 580 -34.07 -28.66 24.68
C PRO A 580 -33.95 -28.55 26.21
N GLN A 581 -33.40 -27.44 26.72
CA GLN A 581 -33.28 -27.19 28.16
C GLN A 581 -34.65 -27.04 28.83
N ALA A 582 -35.61 -26.42 28.16
CA ALA A 582 -36.97 -26.28 28.66
C ALA A 582 -37.69 -27.62 28.76
N VAL A 583 -37.59 -28.48 27.74
CA VAL A 583 -38.20 -29.82 27.77
C VAL A 583 -37.57 -30.67 28.88
N ILE A 584 -36.25 -30.57 29.10
CA ILE A 584 -35.56 -31.21 30.23
C ILE A 584 -36.08 -30.65 31.57
N LEU A 585 -36.19 -29.33 31.71
CA LEU A 585 -36.69 -28.70 32.93
C LEU A 585 -38.12 -29.13 33.27
N LEU A 586 -38.98 -29.29 32.24
CA LEU A 586 -40.38 -29.69 32.41
C LEU A 586 -40.53 -31.13 32.90
N LEU A 587 -39.53 -32.00 32.74
CA LEU A 587 -39.55 -33.33 33.37
C LEU A 587 -39.67 -33.23 34.90
N TYR A 588 -39.12 -32.17 35.48
CA TYR A 588 -39.13 -31.93 36.92
C TYR A 588 -40.35 -31.11 37.41
N GLN A 589 -41.31 -30.80 36.53
CA GLN A 589 -42.46 -29.96 36.87
C GLN A 589 -43.33 -30.55 37.98
N TYR A 590 -43.58 -31.86 37.94
CA TYR A 590 -44.46 -32.55 38.89
C TYR A 590 -43.70 -33.44 39.89
N ARG A 591 -42.52 -33.94 39.53
CA ARG A 591 -41.67 -34.79 40.38
C ARG A 591 -40.21 -34.41 40.21
N ASN A 592 -39.49 -34.24 41.33
CA ASN A 592 -38.06 -33.93 41.32
C ASN A 592 -37.21 -35.21 41.40
N ASP A 593 -37.48 -36.19 40.52
CA ASP A 593 -36.80 -37.49 40.52
C ASP A 593 -35.34 -37.35 40.05
N ILE A 594 -34.44 -38.23 40.50
CA ILE A 594 -33.06 -38.28 39.98
C ILE A 594 -33.08 -39.04 38.65
N LEU A 595 -32.69 -38.38 37.56
CA LEU A 595 -32.76 -38.96 36.21
C LEU A 595 -31.36 -39.06 35.59
N ASP A 596 -31.01 -40.24 35.06
CA ASP A 596 -29.81 -40.43 34.25
C ASP A 596 -29.98 -39.89 32.82
N VAL A 597 -28.87 -39.77 32.10
CA VAL A 597 -28.82 -39.26 30.72
C VAL A 597 -29.73 -40.04 29.76
N ASN A 598 -29.75 -41.38 29.87
CA ASN A 598 -30.50 -42.25 28.98
C ASN A 598 -32.01 -42.11 29.22
N ARG A 599 -32.40 -41.96 30.48
CA ARG A 599 -33.79 -41.76 30.88
C ARG A 599 -34.28 -40.42 30.37
N ILE A 600 -33.50 -39.34 30.55
CA ILE A 600 -33.84 -38.02 30.00
C ILE A 600 -33.95 -38.09 28.47
N ALA A 601 -33.00 -38.74 27.78
CA ALA A 601 -33.05 -38.92 26.32
C ALA A 601 -34.35 -39.62 25.89
N SER A 602 -34.73 -40.72 26.56
CA SER A 602 -35.95 -41.48 26.26
C SER A 602 -37.24 -40.66 26.45
N LEU A 603 -37.31 -39.83 27.51
CA LEU A 603 -38.50 -39.05 27.85
C LEU A 603 -38.65 -37.81 26.97
N THR A 604 -37.54 -37.23 26.51
CA THR A 604 -37.53 -35.98 25.74
C THR A 604 -37.43 -36.20 24.23
N GLY A 605 -36.97 -37.37 23.79
CA GLY A 605 -36.65 -37.66 22.38
C GLY A 605 -35.32 -37.05 21.91
N LEU A 606 -34.52 -36.47 22.81
CA LEU A 606 -33.19 -35.94 22.50
C LEU A 606 -32.17 -37.06 22.34
N LYS A 607 -31.20 -36.89 21.43
CA LYS A 607 -29.99 -37.74 21.42
C LYS A 607 -29.17 -37.47 22.68
N GLU A 608 -28.48 -38.49 23.21
CA GLU A 608 -27.69 -38.40 24.45
C GLU A 608 -26.70 -37.23 24.45
N GLN A 609 -26.03 -36.96 23.33
CA GLN A 609 -25.11 -35.81 23.20
C GLN A 609 -25.78 -34.47 23.51
N TYR A 610 -27.04 -34.27 23.10
CA TYR A 610 -27.79 -33.04 23.37
C TYR A 610 -28.23 -32.98 24.82
N VAL A 611 -28.58 -34.12 25.42
CA VAL A 611 -28.91 -34.19 26.86
C VAL A 611 -27.69 -33.77 27.68
N ILE A 612 -26.54 -34.41 27.48
CA ILE A 612 -25.31 -34.15 28.23
C ILE A 612 -24.95 -32.65 28.19
N GLN A 613 -24.94 -32.06 26.99
CA GLN A 613 -24.52 -30.67 26.82
C GLN A 613 -25.52 -29.66 27.41
N ASN A 614 -26.82 -29.88 27.21
CA ASN A 614 -27.84 -29.00 27.79
C ASN A 614 -27.93 -29.14 29.31
N CYS A 615 -27.81 -30.35 29.86
CA CYS A 615 -27.74 -30.58 31.30
C CYS A 615 -26.50 -29.94 31.93
N LYS A 616 -25.33 -30.02 31.28
CA LYS A 616 -24.11 -29.32 31.71
C LYS A 616 -24.33 -27.80 31.77
N MET A 617 -24.88 -27.18 30.72
CA MET A 617 -25.21 -25.74 30.72
C MET A 617 -26.21 -25.37 31.83
N MET A 618 -27.21 -26.22 32.07
CA MET A 618 -28.18 -26.01 33.15
C MET A 618 -27.56 -26.18 34.54
N LYS A 619 -26.60 -27.09 34.70
CA LYS A 619 -25.79 -27.23 35.92
C LYS A 619 -24.95 -25.98 36.19
N ASP A 620 -24.26 -25.48 35.17
CA ASP A 620 -23.43 -24.28 35.29
C ASP A 620 -24.27 -23.04 35.65
N ALA A 621 -25.51 -22.98 35.13
CA ALA A 621 -26.52 -21.99 35.52
C ALA A 621 -27.20 -22.27 36.88
N LYS A 622 -26.80 -23.35 37.57
CA LYS A 622 -27.31 -23.83 38.85
C LYS A 622 -28.78 -24.25 38.84
N ILE A 623 -29.35 -24.55 37.67
CA ILE A 623 -30.72 -25.05 37.49
C ILE A 623 -30.83 -26.52 37.90
N LEU A 624 -29.85 -27.32 37.50
CA LEU A 624 -29.75 -28.73 37.87
C LEU A 624 -28.57 -28.95 38.82
N ASP A 625 -28.71 -29.91 39.71
CA ASP A 625 -27.60 -30.50 40.46
C ASP A 625 -27.18 -31.80 39.77
N GLU A 626 -25.88 -32.04 39.69
CA GLU A 626 -25.27 -33.25 39.12
C GLU A 626 -24.85 -34.18 40.25
N GLN A 627 -25.22 -35.45 40.14
CA GLN A 627 -24.91 -36.48 41.11
C GLN A 627 -24.48 -37.75 40.38
N ILE A 628 -23.55 -38.50 40.97
CA ILE A 628 -23.14 -39.80 40.45
C ILE A 628 -23.91 -40.87 41.24
N VAL A 629 -24.76 -41.63 40.56
CA VAL A 629 -25.53 -42.73 41.14
C VAL A 629 -25.22 -43.98 40.34
N ASN A 630 -24.71 -45.04 40.99
CA ASN A 630 -24.32 -46.30 40.33
C ASN A 630 -23.38 -46.09 39.12
N ASP A 631 -22.33 -45.29 39.28
CA ASP A 631 -21.36 -44.91 38.23
C ASP A 631 -21.96 -44.21 36.99
N GLN A 632 -23.19 -43.72 37.09
CA GLN A 632 -23.86 -42.95 36.05
C GLN A 632 -24.07 -41.50 36.48
N ILE A 633 -23.92 -40.58 35.53
CA ILE A 633 -24.20 -39.16 35.75
C ILE A 633 -25.71 -38.97 35.72
N CYS A 634 -26.25 -38.47 36.82
CA CYS A 634 -27.66 -38.18 36.99
C CYS A 634 -27.89 -36.71 37.34
N TYR A 635 -29.05 -36.20 36.97
CA TYR A 635 -29.45 -34.82 37.18
C TYR A 635 -30.76 -34.72 37.97
N GLN A 636 -30.82 -33.73 38.86
CA GLN A 636 -32.00 -33.38 39.64
C GLN A 636 -32.21 -31.86 39.62
N PHE A 637 -33.44 -31.37 39.74
CA PHE A 637 -33.67 -29.93 39.85
C PHE A 637 -33.15 -29.38 41.18
N ASN A 638 -32.39 -28.27 41.10
CA ASN A 638 -31.81 -27.61 42.28
C ASN A 638 -32.88 -26.81 43.03
N GLU A 639 -33.40 -27.35 44.13
CA GLU A 639 -34.44 -26.68 44.92
C GLU A 639 -33.95 -25.43 45.67
N ASN A 640 -32.63 -25.31 45.90
CA ASN A 640 -32.01 -24.18 46.59
C ASN A 640 -31.96 -22.89 45.75
N LEU A 641 -32.37 -22.93 44.49
CA LEU A 641 -32.38 -21.80 43.56
C LEU A 641 -33.24 -20.61 44.03
N THR A 642 -34.10 -20.85 45.03
CA THR A 642 -35.15 -19.98 45.59
C THR A 642 -34.69 -19.03 46.70
N LYS A 643 -33.44 -19.12 47.19
CA LYS A 643 -32.94 -18.34 48.34
C LYS A 643 -32.59 -16.87 47.96
N GLN A 644 -33.58 -16.01 47.71
CA GLN A 644 -33.40 -14.54 47.64
C GLN A 644 -34.54 -13.75 48.33
N LYS A 645 -34.24 -12.49 48.69
CA LYS A 645 -35.15 -11.57 49.40
C LYS A 645 -36.47 -11.36 48.63
N LYS A 646 -37.60 -11.39 49.34
CA LYS A 646 -38.96 -11.16 48.82
C LYS A 646 -39.01 -9.92 47.90
N GLY A 647 -39.55 -10.09 46.69
CA GLY A 647 -40.01 -8.98 45.83
C GLY A 647 -39.28 -8.76 44.49
N LYS A 648 -38.19 -9.48 44.17
CA LYS A 648 -37.55 -9.42 42.84
C LYS A 648 -37.55 -10.78 42.16
N CYS A 649 -38.15 -10.87 40.97
CA CYS A 649 -38.09 -12.07 40.15
C CYS A 649 -36.66 -12.27 39.62
N LYS A 650 -36.07 -13.44 39.85
CA LYS A 650 -34.72 -13.77 39.39
C LYS A 650 -34.80 -14.24 37.94
N ASN A 651 -34.15 -13.50 37.04
CA ASN A 651 -34.02 -13.89 35.65
C ASN A 651 -32.77 -14.76 35.46
N ILE A 652 -32.96 -15.97 34.94
CA ILE A 652 -31.90 -16.95 34.65
C ILE A 652 -31.84 -17.09 33.15
N VAL A 653 -30.64 -16.96 32.59
CA VAL A 653 -30.42 -17.01 31.15
C VAL A 653 -29.32 -18.04 30.91
N THR A 654 -29.59 -19.00 30.04
CA THR A 654 -28.63 -20.01 29.59
C THR A 654 -28.28 -19.81 28.12
N GLU A 655 -27.14 -20.31 27.70
CA GLU A 655 -26.76 -20.29 26.28
C GLU A 655 -27.50 -21.38 25.49
N THR A 656 -27.59 -21.21 24.17
CA THR A 656 -28.11 -22.24 23.26
C THR A 656 -26.94 -23.12 22.85
N TYR A 657 -27.07 -24.43 23.02
CA TYR A 657 -26.08 -25.36 22.49
C TYR A 657 -26.17 -25.42 20.96
N PHE A 658 -25.06 -25.10 20.30
CA PHE A 658 -24.85 -25.38 18.89
C PHE A 658 -23.84 -26.51 18.76
N PRO A 659 -24.08 -27.53 17.91
CA PRO A 659 -23.15 -28.64 17.75
C PRO A 659 -21.74 -28.15 17.38
N GLN A 660 -20.78 -28.34 18.30
CA GLN A 660 -19.38 -27.99 18.06
C GLN A 660 -18.74 -28.86 16.98
N ASN A 661 -19.32 -30.03 16.70
CA ASN A 661 -18.88 -30.96 15.67
C ASN A 661 -18.66 -30.29 14.31
N GLN A 662 -19.37 -29.21 13.97
CA GLN A 662 -19.15 -28.49 12.71
C GLN A 662 -17.90 -27.61 12.74
N VAL A 663 -17.66 -26.95 13.87
CA VAL A 663 -16.41 -26.21 14.09
C VAL A 663 -15.27 -27.21 14.12
N GLU A 664 -15.40 -28.30 14.88
CA GLU A 664 -14.42 -29.38 14.91
C GLU A 664 -14.23 -30.02 13.56
N GLN A 665 -15.26 -30.25 12.74
CA GLN A 665 -15.11 -30.73 11.37
C GLN A 665 -14.34 -29.72 10.53
N VAL A 666 -14.71 -28.44 10.53
CA VAL A 666 -13.95 -27.43 9.76
C VAL A 666 -12.51 -27.35 10.24
N VAL A 667 -12.29 -27.44 11.56
CA VAL A 667 -10.97 -27.37 12.20
C VAL A 667 -10.13 -28.62 11.90
N SER A 668 -10.72 -29.81 12.02
CA SER A 668 -10.14 -31.15 11.80
C SER A 668 -10.04 -31.55 10.33
N VAL A 669 -10.78 -30.89 9.42
CA VAL A 669 -10.67 -31.07 7.96
C VAL A 669 -9.28 -30.66 7.43
N TYR A 670 -8.41 -30.11 8.28
CA TYR A 670 -6.98 -30.14 8.05
C TYR A 670 -6.35 -31.46 8.52
N ASP A 671 -6.89 -32.58 8.08
CA ASP A 671 -6.16 -33.84 8.13
C ASP A 671 -5.10 -33.75 7.03
N LYS A 672 -3.89 -33.30 7.40
CA LYS A 672 -2.74 -33.17 6.50
C LYS A 672 -2.60 -34.45 5.66
N ASP A 673 -2.93 -35.59 6.25
CA ASP A 673 -2.97 -36.90 5.62
C ASP A 673 -3.98 -36.99 4.47
N LEU A 674 -5.23 -36.52 4.62
CA LEU A 674 -6.21 -36.48 3.53
C LEU A 674 -5.81 -35.53 2.40
N ALA A 675 -5.22 -34.39 2.74
CA ALA A 675 -4.71 -33.44 1.76
C ALA A 675 -3.54 -34.03 0.95
N ILE A 676 -2.61 -34.72 1.63
CA ILE A 676 -1.51 -35.47 1.00
C ILE A 676 -2.08 -36.57 0.11
N GLU A 677 -3.06 -37.35 0.57
CA GLU A 677 -3.70 -38.38 -0.24
C GLU A 677 -4.37 -37.84 -1.50
N ALA A 678 -5.15 -36.76 -1.37
CA ALA A 678 -5.79 -36.11 -2.51
C ALA A 678 -4.76 -35.58 -3.51
N ALA A 679 -3.63 -35.03 -3.03
CA ALA A 679 -2.53 -34.58 -3.88
C ALA A 679 -1.87 -35.76 -4.61
N ILE A 680 -1.58 -36.86 -3.91
CA ILE A 680 -1.04 -38.09 -4.49
C ILE A 680 -1.98 -38.62 -5.58
N VAL A 681 -3.27 -38.79 -5.27
CA VAL A 681 -4.28 -39.29 -6.22
C VAL A 681 -4.39 -38.39 -7.44
N LYS A 682 -4.38 -37.06 -7.27
CA LYS A 682 -4.45 -36.10 -8.38
C LYS A 682 -3.24 -36.18 -9.30
N ILE A 683 -2.03 -36.29 -8.73
CA ILE A 683 -0.78 -36.42 -9.50
C ILE A 683 -0.76 -37.75 -10.24
N MET A 684 -1.04 -38.86 -9.54
CA MET A 684 -1.02 -40.21 -10.10
C MET A 684 -2.14 -40.45 -11.12
N LYS A 685 -3.33 -39.89 -10.94
CA LYS A 685 -4.42 -39.98 -11.92
C LYS A 685 -4.05 -39.31 -13.24
N LYS A 686 -3.25 -38.24 -13.20
CA LYS A 686 -2.75 -37.51 -14.37
C LYS A 686 -1.58 -38.22 -15.05
N GLN A 687 -0.59 -38.68 -14.28
CA GLN A 687 0.64 -39.26 -14.83
C GLN A 687 0.57 -40.77 -15.07
N LYS A 688 -0.41 -41.47 -14.46
CA LYS A 688 -0.70 -42.91 -14.52
C LYS A 688 0.40 -43.82 -13.94
N GLU A 689 1.67 -43.50 -14.15
CA GLU A 689 2.81 -44.20 -13.56
C GLU A 689 3.94 -43.22 -13.23
N MET A 690 4.66 -43.45 -12.14
CA MET A 690 5.72 -42.56 -11.67
C MET A 690 6.70 -43.27 -10.74
N GLN A 691 7.97 -42.88 -10.76
CA GLN A 691 8.94 -43.33 -9.76
C GLN A 691 8.59 -42.78 -8.38
N PHE A 692 8.82 -43.58 -7.34
CA PHE A 692 8.51 -43.22 -5.95
C PHE A 692 9.19 -41.91 -5.53
N SER A 693 10.47 -41.71 -5.88
CA SER A 693 11.21 -40.49 -5.58
C SER A 693 10.58 -39.25 -6.23
N ASP A 694 10.17 -39.38 -7.49
CA ASP A 694 9.61 -38.28 -8.27
C ASP A 694 8.20 -37.93 -7.78
N LEU A 695 7.42 -38.94 -7.39
CA LEU A 695 6.12 -38.74 -6.77
C LEU A 695 6.23 -37.97 -5.46
N VAL A 696 7.19 -38.34 -4.61
CA VAL A 696 7.44 -37.61 -3.35
C VAL A 696 7.80 -36.15 -3.63
N ILE A 697 8.72 -35.88 -4.56
CA ILE A 697 9.13 -34.51 -4.92
C ILE A 697 7.95 -33.72 -5.48
N GLN A 698 7.13 -34.31 -6.36
CA GLN A 698 5.96 -33.64 -6.93
C GLN A 698 4.88 -33.38 -5.89
N VAL A 699 4.66 -34.30 -4.95
CA VAL A 699 3.73 -34.11 -3.83
C VAL A 699 4.26 -32.99 -2.92
N GLN A 700 5.53 -33.01 -2.53
CA GLN A 700 6.14 -31.93 -1.74
C GLN A 700 6.04 -30.57 -2.45
N GLY A 701 6.32 -30.53 -3.75
CA GLY A 701 6.17 -29.33 -4.57
C GLY A 701 4.72 -28.86 -4.67
N HIS A 702 3.76 -29.79 -4.81
CA HIS A 702 2.32 -29.47 -4.85
C HIS A 702 1.82 -28.90 -3.53
N MET A 703 2.22 -29.52 -2.41
CA MET A 703 1.86 -29.10 -1.06
C MET A 703 2.50 -27.76 -0.72
N LYS A 704 3.80 -27.56 -1.04
CA LYS A 704 4.48 -26.28 -0.87
C LYS A 704 3.87 -25.17 -1.73
N LYS A 705 3.51 -25.46 -2.98
CA LYS A 705 2.94 -24.45 -3.90
C LYS A 705 1.49 -24.08 -3.57
N ASN A 706 0.66 -25.05 -3.22
CA ASN A 706 -0.79 -24.82 -3.07
C ASN A 706 -1.23 -24.67 -1.63
N GLN A 707 -0.46 -25.19 -0.67
CA GLN A 707 -0.80 -25.15 0.76
C GLN A 707 0.30 -24.50 1.60
N ASN A 708 1.47 -24.18 1.02
CA ASN A 708 2.61 -23.58 1.72
C ASN A 708 3.09 -24.39 2.94
N VAL A 709 2.92 -25.72 2.89
CA VAL A 709 3.33 -26.65 3.93
C VAL A 709 4.48 -27.52 3.42
N GLU A 710 5.56 -27.62 4.19
CA GLU A 710 6.60 -28.62 3.98
C GLU A 710 6.20 -29.94 4.66
N ILE A 711 6.07 -31.00 3.85
CA ILE A 711 5.66 -32.31 4.33
C ILE A 711 6.87 -33.25 4.44
N PRO A 712 7.10 -33.89 5.60
CA PRO A 712 8.16 -34.87 5.77
C PRO A 712 7.98 -36.08 4.83
N PHE A 713 9.10 -36.60 4.33
CA PHE A 713 9.14 -37.81 3.51
C PHE A 713 8.36 -38.99 4.14
N ALA A 714 8.53 -39.19 5.45
CA ALA A 714 7.91 -40.30 6.18
C ALA A 714 6.37 -40.27 6.10
N GLN A 715 5.78 -39.08 6.12
CA GLN A 715 4.33 -38.89 6.08
C GLN A 715 3.77 -39.18 4.68
N ILE A 716 4.45 -38.71 3.62
CA ILE A 716 4.07 -39.03 2.22
C ILE A 716 4.16 -40.53 1.98
N LYS A 717 5.22 -41.18 2.47
CA LYS A 717 5.39 -42.63 2.38
C LYS A 717 4.24 -43.39 3.06
N GLN A 718 3.86 -42.99 4.27
CA GLN A 718 2.75 -43.59 5.01
C GLN A 718 1.42 -43.46 4.25
N MET A 719 1.18 -42.32 3.59
CA MET A 719 -0.03 -42.09 2.79
C MET A 719 -0.03 -42.90 1.49
N ILE A 720 1.10 -43.04 0.81
CA ILE A 720 1.24 -43.93 -0.35
C ILE A 720 0.93 -45.38 0.05
N GLU A 721 1.44 -45.85 1.20
CA GLU A 721 1.16 -47.19 1.72
C GLU A 721 -0.31 -47.37 2.13
N ARG A 722 -0.99 -46.32 2.57
CA ARG A 722 -2.43 -46.32 2.86
C ARG A 722 -3.25 -46.41 1.57
N LEU A 723 -2.89 -45.63 0.56
CA LEU A 723 -3.52 -45.67 -0.77
C LEU A 723 -3.29 -46.99 -1.50
N GLN A 724 -2.15 -47.66 -1.27
CA GLN A 724 -1.89 -49.02 -1.76
C GLN A 724 -2.81 -50.05 -1.11
N ARG A 725 -2.99 -49.97 0.21
CA ARG A 725 -3.93 -50.83 0.95
C ARG A 725 -5.38 -50.62 0.52
N ASN A 726 -5.73 -49.39 0.16
CA ASN A 726 -7.07 -49.03 -0.32
C ASN A 726 -7.24 -49.22 -1.84
N GLU A 727 -6.29 -49.89 -2.51
CA GLU A 727 -6.30 -50.20 -3.94
C GLU A 727 -6.36 -49.00 -4.91
N TYR A 728 -5.96 -47.80 -4.49
CA TYR A 728 -5.84 -46.64 -5.39
C TYR A 728 -4.51 -46.62 -6.17
N LEU A 729 -3.48 -47.26 -5.61
CA LEU A 729 -2.14 -47.33 -6.19
C LEU A 729 -1.61 -48.75 -6.07
N GLU A 730 -0.74 -49.15 -6.99
CA GLU A 730 -0.01 -50.40 -6.92
C GLU A 730 1.46 -50.20 -7.29
N ARG A 731 2.33 -51.11 -6.85
CA ARG A 731 3.72 -51.13 -7.34
C ARG A 731 3.80 -52.02 -8.56
N ASP A 732 4.63 -51.64 -9.51
CA ASP A 732 4.89 -52.50 -10.66
C ASP A 732 5.51 -53.85 -10.23
N ALA A 733 5.10 -54.92 -10.91
CA ALA A 733 5.49 -56.29 -10.58
C ALA A 733 6.99 -56.57 -10.84
N VAL A 734 7.64 -55.78 -11.70
CA VAL A 734 9.04 -55.93 -12.08
C VAL A 734 9.90 -54.86 -11.40
N ASN A 735 9.39 -53.64 -11.26
CA ASN A 735 10.10 -52.55 -10.58
C ASN A 735 9.33 -51.98 -9.37
N MET A 736 9.74 -52.41 -8.18
CA MET A 736 9.16 -51.96 -6.90
C MET A 736 9.29 -50.45 -6.60
N GLN A 737 10.10 -49.70 -7.35
CA GLN A 737 10.19 -48.24 -7.25
C GLN A 737 9.18 -47.50 -8.14
N LEU A 738 8.59 -48.19 -9.12
CA LEU A 738 7.58 -47.62 -10.00
C LEU A 738 6.19 -47.82 -9.37
N ILE A 739 5.46 -46.72 -9.14
CA ILE A 739 4.08 -46.73 -8.66
C ILE A 739 3.14 -46.50 -9.85
N LYS A 740 2.06 -47.27 -9.91
CA LYS A 740 0.99 -47.18 -10.91
C LYS A 740 -0.32 -46.79 -10.25
N TYR A 741 -1.10 -45.98 -10.97
CA TYR A 741 -2.46 -45.60 -10.60
C TYR A 741 -3.43 -46.68 -11.07
N LYS A 742 -4.26 -47.19 -10.14
CA LYS A 742 -5.23 -48.25 -10.43
C LYS A 742 -6.55 -47.69 -10.94
#